data_AF-A0A498S9G9-F1
#
_entry.id   AF-A0A498S9G9-F1
#
_cell.length_a   1.000
_cell.length_b   1.000
_cell.length_c   1.000
_cell.angle_alpha   90.00
_cell.angle_beta   90.00
_cell.angle_gamma   90.00
#
_symmetry.space_group_name_H-M   'P 1'
#
loop_
_entity.id
_entity.type
_entity.pdbx_description
1 polymer ?
#
loop_
_entity_poly.entity_id
_entity_poly.type
_entity_poly.pdbx_seq_one_letter_code
_entity_poly.pdbx_strand_id
1 'polypeptide(L)'
;MNEIDHTTNEQQLSHGNAIVEESDIPGFAYDSVTKRYYRVQPQASGPNIGFRESDLRGNRQHNLFMAKREQCCSKSCPSVLWLPKMIQRRELYGSSVSRFTRLVTEGALRGVRKKPSYIQKGYTDIDTLHSCHYVDISDDGKTIVGCWSVRGRRDEGWRDTCGARLICFKVTTSHYDNTKGVCWSKFGLKIPSSTYGANLVKSNLMDICVEPVNDNVTCALYVTTQTIVTMHNRFSTLSRVCIEPVAEFSSVHDSAELRLPSYNMRWTCQKYVHALAFNRNRMGIGIGLEENALLLDISTEQTIRINSLKRSVMSLSFSADGNLLFMGLLGNNVICSDLRMNNRETVATYNDTESVGWLKTMRTKPDMLVTEDHVGIIKFWDIRVGKPLIRIEDNINPYNKTPMHLEKDERILFSATSDGITRAWSTYNGEKLCEFPSHDPRNSSRKPKLVYASNWGGFSGNAAILIATGSDFHDNYYEYLSACRKKNSNTLYTNSGLRCEKDIQVALGRFRNAVNETGWGILEVETFNDVDEMTQAFAAGLLEGVLTRQLITYHFRNTVEEICDGEEEYCKKLFAYLSKNLEWIKRTVNLTFAQLTGINYGYLKKASTMYKPIISFELTPIYMIQLAGEVFDLEKVFGKNKTDATHCSGLIKLAPDNADLFIAHVSMSSYETMNRILKFYKFAFDKEKVPGYATSFSSYPGVLASLDDFILASSGLAIIETTISIFNHSLYNAVRSDGQLHCWIRSIIATKLANTAKQWMQIFARYNSGTYNNQWSVLDYKLFKPNEKLPTNNLLWVLEQTPGLVISHDMTWFLKNYTYWPSYNIPYFKIISEISGFKEKGQLLDWYKWESCPRAKIFKRDHHKVINLDTLQKLMRYNDYKHDEFSKCKCIPPYSAEASISTRGDLNPPNGTYEINAMGHRNHGSIDYKGTNYHLFKNLRFKAWGGPPYDPLPVFSWATTNIQAKHYGQPTVWQFKEIETQWETVLP
;
A
#
# COMPACT_ATOMS: atom_id res chain seq x y z
N MET A 1 -53.47 8.64 -18.93
CA MET A 1 -52.63 7.62 -19.57
C MET A 1 -51.91 8.26 -20.74
N ASN A 2 -50.63 8.55 -20.54
CA ASN A 2 -49.54 8.47 -21.52
C ASN A 2 -48.25 8.81 -20.76
N GLU A 3 -47.30 7.89 -20.84
CA GLU A 3 -46.02 7.88 -20.11
C GLU A 3 -45.19 9.14 -20.40
N ILE A 4 -44.62 9.73 -19.36
CA ILE A 4 -43.54 10.72 -19.49
C ILE A 4 -42.29 10.09 -18.90
N ASP A 5 -41.31 9.95 -19.77
CA ASP A 5 -40.03 9.26 -19.65
C ASP A 5 -39.14 9.87 -18.54
N HIS A 6 -38.62 9.05 -17.63
CA HIS A 6 -37.84 9.44 -16.45
C HIS A 6 -36.34 9.66 -16.73
N THR A 7 -35.95 9.85 -17.98
CA THR A 7 -34.54 9.89 -18.45
C THR A 7 -33.85 11.27 -18.34
N THR A 8 -34.52 12.31 -17.84
CA THR A 8 -33.98 13.68 -17.81
C THR A 8 -33.16 14.05 -16.56
N ASN A 9 -33.23 13.25 -15.48
CA ASN A 9 -32.48 13.54 -14.23
C ASN A 9 -31.01 13.06 -14.22
N GLU A 10 -30.62 12.14 -15.11
CA GLU A 10 -29.22 11.67 -15.20
C GLU A 10 -28.32 12.63 -16.02
N GLN A 11 -28.90 13.49 -16.87
CA GLN A 11 -28.11 14.43 -17.69
C GLN A 11 -27.65 15.69 -16.92
N GLN A 12 -28.34 16.11 -15.86
CA GLN A 12 -27.92 17.30 -15.08
C GLN A 12 -26.72 17.03 -14.15
N LEU A 13 -26.50 15.77 -13.74
CA LEU A 13 -25.38 15.37 -12.90
C LEU A 13 -24.07 15.15 -13.69
N SER A 14 -24.13 15.01 -15.03
CA SER A 14 -22.93 14.80 -15.86
C SER A 14 -22.23 16.09 -16.29
N HIS A 15 -22.92 17.24 -16.26
CA HIS A 15 -22.36 18.53 -16.70
C HIS A 15 -21.48 19.23 -15.66
N GLY A 16 -21.49 18.79 -14.39
CA GLY A 16 -20.65 19.37 -13.33
C GLY A 16 -19.14 19.10 -13.48
N ASN A 17 -18.74 18.22 -14.40
CA ASN A 17 -17.35 17.83 -14.66
C ASN A 17 -16.89 18.07 -16.11
N ALA A 18 -17.68 18.72 -16.97
CA ALA A 18 -17.31 18.97 -18.36
C ALA A 18 -16.43 20.23 -18.50
N ILE A 19 -15.31 20.11 -19.22
CA ILE A 19 -14.53 21.26 -19.69
C ILE A 19 -15.28 21.85 -20.88
N VAL A 20 -15.77 23.08 -20.74
CA VAL A 20 -16.43 23.82 -21.83
C VAL A 20 -15.37 24.17 -22.86
N GLU A 21 -15.47 23.69 -24.10
CA GLU A 21 -14.57 24.07 -25.19
C GLU A 21 -15.32 24.96 -26.19
N GLU A 22 -14.63 25.98 -26.69
CA GLU A 22 -15.17 26.85 -27.73
C GLU A 22 -15.26 26.06 -29.03
N SER A 23 -16.47 25.95 -29.60
CA SER A 23 -16.69 25.18 -30.81
C SER A 23 -16.10 25.89 -32.02
N ASP A 24 -15.66 25.09 -32.98
CA ASP A 24 -15.43 25.43 -34.37
C ASP A 24 -16.66 26.01 -35.11
N ILE A 25 -17.86 25.88 -34.54
CA ILE A 25 -19.13 26.33 -35.10
C ILE A 25 -19.58 27.63 -34.39
N PRO A 26 -19.75 28.76 -35.12
CA PRO A 26 -20.16 30.03 -34.53
C PRO A 26 -21.50 29.94 -33.77
N GLY A 27 -21.50 30.37 -32.50
CA GLY A 27 -22.71 30.39 -31.65
C GLY A 27 -23.03 29.07 -30.93
N PHE A 28 -22.13 28.09 -30.98
CA PHE A 28 -22.24 26.82 -30.27
C PHE A 28 -21.01 26.58 -29.37
N ALA A 29 -21.16 25.75 -28.34
CA ALA A 29 -20.09 25.27 -27.47
C ALA A 29 -20.06 23.75 -27.52
N TYR A 30 -18.86 23.18 -27.50
CA TYR A 30 -18.66 21.74 -27.60
C TYR A 30 -18.43 21.14 -26.21
N ASP A 31 -19.20 20.10 -25.89
CA ASP A 31 -19.01 19.31 -24.68
C ASP A 31 -18.21 18.05 -25.02
N SER A 32 -16.98 17.97 -24.52
CA SER A 32 -16.07 16.85 -24.74
C SER A 32 -16.50 15.55 -24.08
N VAL A 33 -17.35 15.62 -23.04
CA VAL A 33 -17.86 14.47 -22.28
C VAL A 33 -19.07 13.88 -22.97
N THR A 34 -20.03 14.72 -23.38
CA THR A 34 -21.23 14.25 -24.09
C THR A 34 -21.08 14.17 -25.61
N LYS A 35 -19.97 14.69 -26.16
CA LYS A 35 -19.66 14.78 -27.60
C LYS A 35 -20.76 15.47 -28.42
N ARG A 36 -21.36 16.53 -27.85
CA ARG A 36 -22.48 17.26 -28.45
C ARG A 36 -22.20 18.76 -28.51
N TYR A 37 -22.76 19.40 -29.52
CA TYR A 37 -22.77 20.85 -29.65
C TYR A 37 -24.02 21.43 -28.99
N TYR A 38 -23.82 22.41 -28.11
CA TYR A 38 -24.89 23.12 -27.42
C TYR A 38 -24.91 24.56 -27.91
N ARG A 39 -26.10 25.07 -28.21
CA ARG A 39 -26.27 26.47 -28.63
C ARG A 39 -25.93 27.39 -27.45
N VAL A 40 -25.07 28.37 -27.68
CA VAL A 40 -24.70 29.38 -26.68
C VAL A 40 -25.88 30.33 -26.49
N GLN A 41 -26.39 30.42 -25.27
CA GLN A 41 -27.54 31.26 -24.96
C GLN A 41 -27.12 32.67 -24.48
N PRO A 42 -27.92 33.71 -24.77
CA PRO A 42 -27.79 35.04 -24.16
C PRO A 42 -27.96 34.97 -22.63
N GLN A 43 -27.40 35.94 -21.89
CA GLN A 43 -27.45 35.93 -20.43
C GLN A 43 -28.90 35.94 -19.89
N ALA A 44 -29.24 34.97 -19.04
CA ALA A 44 -30.51 34.90 -18.33
C ALA A 44 -30.30 34.42 -16.87
N SER A 45 -31.11 34.88 -15.93
CA SER A 45 -31.11 34.42 -14.53
C SER A 45 -31.92 33.12 -14.37
N GLY A 46 -31.30 32.04 -13.88
CA GLY A 46 -31.95 30.73 -13.63
C GLY A 46 -31.17 29.51 -14.17
N PRO A 47 -31.44 28.28 -13.68
CA PRO A 47 -30.82 27.06 -14.19
C PRO A 47 -31.51 26.64 -15.50
N ASN A 48 -30.76 26.60 -16.61
CA ASN A 48 -31.22 26.05 -17.87
C ASN A 48 -30.13 25.19 -18.51
N ILE A 49 -30.56 24.26 -19.36
CA ILE A 49 -29.74 23.27 -20.06
C ILE A 49 -28.93 23.98 -21.17
N GLY A 50 -27.61 24.08 -21.02
CA GLY A 50 -26.67 24.61 -22.02
C GLY A 50 -25.62 25.60 -21.47
N PHE A 51 -24.73 26.09 -22.34
CA PHE A 51 -23.64 27.03 -21.99
C PHE A 51 -24.00 28.49 -22.32
N ARG A 52 -23.58 29.44 -21.48
CA ARG A 52 -23.80 30.88 -21.66
C ARG A 52 -22.60 31.57 -22.30
N GLU A 53 -22.84 32.74 -22.88
CA GLU A 53 -21.78 33.62 -23.37
C GLU A 53 -20.86 34.15 -22.24
N SER A 54 -21.30 34.11 -20.98
CA SER A 54 -20.46 34.38 -19.81
C SER A 54 -19.45 33.26 -19.54
N ASP A 55 -19.82 32.02 -19.80
CA ASP A 55 -19.05 30.83 -19.47
C ASP A 55 -17.87 30.68 -20.45
N LEU A 56 -18.09 31.04 -21.73
CA LEU A 56 -17.05 31.12 -22.76
C LEU A 56 -16.12 32.34 -22.62
N ARG A 57 -16.61 33.45 -22.03
CA ARG A 57 -15.79 34.65 -21.76
C ARG A 57 -14.64 34.35 -20.81
N GLY A 58 -14.87 33.49 -19.81
CA GLY A 58 -13.84 33.01 -18.88
C GLY A 58 -12.72 32.25 -19.59
N ASN A 59 -13.05 31.40 -20.57
CA ASN A 59 -12.06 30.64 -21.34
C ASN A 59 -11.27 31.51 -22.32
N ARG A 60 -11.90 32.50 -22.98
CA ARG A 60 -11.17 33.45 -23.84
C ARG A 60 -10.18 34.30 -23.03
N GLN A 61 -10.58 34.73 -21.82
CA GLN A 61 -9.68 35.40 -20.88
C GLN A 61 -8.56 34.46 -20.39
N HIS A 62 -8.86 33.18 -20.09
CA HIS A 62 -7.88 32.14 -19.73
C HIS A 62 -6.80 31.96 -20.79
N ASN A 63 -7.17 31.85 -22.07
CA ASN A 63 -6.21 31.64 -23.16
C ASN A 63 -5.35 32.88 -23.44
N LEU A 64 -5.94 34.08 -23.44
CA LEU A 64 -5.21 35.36 -23.55
C LEU A 64 -4.22 35.59 -22.40
N PHE A 65 -4.50 34.98 -21.26
CA PHE A 65 -3.74 35.14 -20.04
C PHE A 65 -2.64 34.11 -19.86
N MET A 66 -2.89 32.83 -20.22
CA MET A 66 -1.83 31.84 -20.36
C MET A 66 -0.78 32.31 -21.38
N ALA A 67 -1.22 32.97 -22.46
CA ALA A 67 -0.32 33.61 -23.42
C ALA A 67 0.50 34.78 -22.81
N LYS A 68 -0.07 35.56 -21.88
CA LYS A 68 0.67 36.60 -21.14
C LYS A 68 1.67 36.02 -20.13
N ARG A 69 1.34 34.88 -19.50
CA ARG A 69 2.21 34.19 -18.54
C ARG A 69 3.44 33.58 -19.21
N GLU A 70 3.29 32.97 -20.39
CA GLU A 70 4.42 32.46 -21.18
C GLU A 70 5.41 33.58 -21.56
N GLN A 71 4.95 34.83 -21.61
CA GLN A 71 5.77 36.00 -21.89
C GLN A 71 6.57 36.52 -20.67
N CYS A 72 6.20 36.14 -19.43
CA CYS A 72 6.82 36.63 -18.18
C CYS A 72 7.83 35.65 -17.54
N CYS A 73 7.81 34.36 -17.88
CA CYS A 73 8.68 33.36 -17.23
C CYS A 73 10.08 33.27 -17.88
N SER A 74 10.99 34.19 -17.55
CA SER A 74 12.43 34.05 -17.87
C SER A 74 13.37 34.74 -16.89
N LYS A 75 13.17 34.59 -15.56
CA LYS A 75 14.19 35.01 -14.58
C LYS A 75 14.30 34.02 -13.43
N SER A 76 15.43 33.30 -13.39
CA SER A 76 15.85 32.52 -12.23
C SER A 76 16.23 33.48 -11.08
N CYS A 77 15.58 33.34 -9.92
CA CYS A 77 15.99 34.06 -8.71
C CYS A 77 17.06 33.29 -7.91
N PRO A 78 17.92 34.00 -7.16
CA PRO A 78 19.22 33.52 -6.73
C PRO A 78 19.15 32.67 -5.46
N SER A 79 20.10 31.74 -5.34
CA SER A 79 20.23 30.84 -4.19
C SER A 79 20.58 31.59 -2.88
N VAL A 80 19.68 31.59 -1.90
CA VAL A 80 19.98 32.04 -0.53
C VAL A 80 20.72 30.94 0.25
N LEU A 81 21.63 31.35 1.13
CA LEU A 81 22.42 30.47 2.00
C LEU A 81 21.54 29.68 2.98
N TRP A 82 21.61 28.35 2.90
CA TRP A 82 20.85 27.41 3.74
C TRP A 82 21.56 27.10 5.08
N LEU A 83 20.81 26.68 6.10
CA LEU A 83 21.22 26.54 7.50
C LEU A 83 22.55 25.77 7.70
N PRO A 84 22.80 24.60 7.09
CA PRO A 84 24.10 23.94 7.11
C PRO A 84 25.26 24.72 6.50
N LYS A 85 25.02 25.57 5.49
CA LYS A 85 26.06 26.50 5.00
C LYS A 85 26.36 27.58 6.04
N MET A 86 25.36 28.09 6.75
CA MET A 86 25.56 29.05 7.85
C MET A 86 26.27 28.41 9.06
N ILE A 87 25.94 27.14 9.39
CA ILE A 87 26.64 26.35 10.41
C ILE A 87 28.11 26.15 10.00
N GLN A 88 28.37 25.72 8.76
CA GLN A 88 29.72 25.57 8.22
C GLN A 88 30.53 26.87 8.27
N ARG A 89 29.87 28.01 8.03
CA ARG A 89 30.49 29.34 8.07
C ARG A 89 30.53 29.97 9.47
N ARG A 90 30.02 29.28 10.50
CA ARG A 90 29.91 29.78 11.88
C ARG A 90 29.16 31.12 12.01
N GLU A 91 28.23 31.40 11.08
CA GLU A 91 27.45 32.64 10.99
C GLU A 91 26.22 32.65 11.94
N LEU A 92 26.11 31.68 12.85
CA LEU A 92 25.00 31.57 13.82
C LEU A 92 25.18 32.42 15.07
N TYR A 93 26.37 32.97 15.30
CA TYR A 93 26.66 33.80 16.47
C TYR A 93 25.86 35.11 16.41
N GLY A 94 25.01 35.37 17.42
CA GLY A 94 24.15 36.57 17.49
C GLY A 94 22.79 36.46 16.78
N SER A 95 22.39 35.28 16.27
CA SER A 95 21.05 35.09 15.70
C SER A 95 19.98 35.09 16.78
N SER A 96 18.85 35.79 16.55
CA SER A 96 17.67 35.68 17.41
C SER A 96 17.09 34.27 17.36
N VAL A 97 16.47 33.85 18.47
CA VAL A 97 15.77 32.54 18.56
C VAL A 97 14.72 32.42 17.46
N SER A 98 13.96 33.49 17.18
CA SER A 98 12.98 33.54 16.09
C SER A 98 13.60 33.26 14.71
N ARG A 99 14.75 33.87 14.41
CA ARG A 99 15.48 33.62 13.15
C ARG A 99 16.00 32.19 13.07
N PHE A 100 16.49 31.64 14.18
CA PHE A 100 16.96 30.26 14.25
C PHE A 100 15.83 29.26 14.02
N THR A 101 14.71 29.41 14.73
CA THR A 101 13.53 28.55 14.58
C THR A 101 13.03 28.55 13.14
N ARG A 102 12.94 29.73 12.50
CA ARG A 102 12.56 29.83 11.08
C ARG A 102 13.48 29.00 10.18
N LEU A 103 14.81 29.16 10.32
CA LEU A 103 15.78 28.44 9.49
C LEU A 103 15.71 26.92 9.67
N VAL A 104 15.42 26.46 10.88
CA VAL A 104 15.21 25.04 11.18
C VAL A 104 13.94 24.52 10.48
N THR A 105 12.81 25.24 10.59
CA THR A 105 11.55 24.84 9.96
C THR A 105 11.64 24.85 8.43
N GLU A 106 12.23 25.89 7.84
CA GLU A 106 12.47 25.96 6.40
C GLU A 106 13.43 24.85 5.92
N GLY A 107 14.45 24.54 6.72
CA GLY A 107 15.38 23.44 6.45
C GLY A 107 14.71 22.06 6.47
N ALA A 108 13.81 21.82 7.43
CA ALA A 108 13.03 20.59 7.52
C ALA A 108 12.11 20.41 6.29
N LEU A 109 11.44 21.49 5.85
CA LEU A 109 10.58 21.47 4.67
C LEU A 109 11.33 21.17 3.37
N ARG A 110 12.54 21.72 3.20
CA ARG A 110 13.40 21.41 2.05
C ARG A 110 13.79 19.93 1.98
N GLY A 111 13.76 19.22 3.10
CA GLY A 111 14.01 17.77 3.20
C GLY A 111 12.77 16.88 3.06
N VAL A 112 11.57 17.46 2.83
CA VAL A 112 10.32 16.70 2.71
C VAL A 112 10.40 15.75 1.52
N ARG A 113 10.05 14.48 1.76
CA ARG A 113 10.02 13.44 0.73
C ARG A 113 8.78 13.62 -0.15
N LYS A 114 8.90 13.32 -1.44
CA LYS A 114 7.76 13.33 -2.39
C LYS A 114 6.69 12.27 -2.09
N LYS A 115 6.99 11.28 -1.24
CA LYS A 115 6.04 10.24 -0.79
C LYS A 115 5.69 10.50 0.68
N PRO A 116 4.42 10.35 1.09
CA PRO A 116 3.95 10.64 2.44
C PRO A 116 4.52 9.62 3.41
N SER A 117 4.75 10.06 4.64
CA SER A 117 5.31 9.20 5.69
C SER A 117 4.25 8.30 6.33
N TYR A 118 2.96 8.65 6.20
CA TYR A 118 1.81 7.94 6.76
C TYR A 118 0.55 8.27 5.95
N ILE A 119 -0.33 7.27 5.78
CA ILE A 119 -1.59 7.33 5.03
C ILE A 119 -2.65 6.63 5.89
N GLN A 120 -3.77 7.30 6.21
CA GLN A 120 -4.82 6.72 7.06
C GLN A 120 -6.23 6.82 6.44
N LYS A 121 -6.92 5.68 6.26
CA LYS A 121 -8.32 5.67 5.82
C LYS A 121 -9.27 6.09 6.95
N GLY A 122 -10.12 7.08 6.66
CA GLY A 122 -11.21 7.48 7.54
C GLY A 122 -12.49 6.75 7.18
N TYR A 123 -12.93 5.82 8.04
CA TYR A 123 -14.32 5.41 8.12
C TYR A 123 -14.86 5.97 9.43
N THR A 124 -16.06 6.55 9.40
CA THR A 124 -16.80 6.76 10.64
C THR A 124 -17.56 5.47 10.94
N ASP A 125 -18.04 5.30 12.17
CA ASP A 125 -18.74 4.08 12.58
C ASP A 125 -20.02 3.81 11.75
N ILE A 126 -20.49 4.80 10.97
CA ILE A 126 -21.78 4.78 10.28
C ILE A 126 -21.64 5.10 8.76
N ASP A 127 -20.70 5.97 8.35
CA ASP A 127 -20.62 6.46 6.95
C ASP A 127 -19.25 6.31 6.28
N THR A 128 -19.29 6.21 4.95
CA THR A 128 -18.11 6.32 4.08
C THR A 128 -17.87 7.77 3.67
N LEU A 129 -16.64 8.27 3.88
CA LEU A 129 -16.23 9.62 3.48
C LEU A 129 -16.01 9.67 1.95
N HIS A 130 -16.51 10.71 1.27
CA HIS A 130 -16.50 10.83 -0.20
C HIS A 130 -15.64 11.98 -0.74
N SER A 131 -15.73 13.19 -0.17
CA SER A 131 -14.99 14.37 -0.64
C SER A 131 -14.69 15.30 0.52
N CYS A 132 -13.44 15.75 0.65
CA CYS A 132 -13.03 16.70 1.68
C CYS A 132 -13.20 18.15 1.21
N HIS A 133 -14.00 18.94 1.92
CA HIS A 133 -14.21 20.35 1.62
C HIS A 133 -13.31 21.28 2.44
N TYR A 134 -12.97 20.89 3.67
CA TYR A 134 -12.19 21.69 4.62
C TYR A 134 -11.49 20.80 5.64
N VAL A 135 -10.30 21.22 6.11
CA VAL A 135 -9.57 20.59 7.23
C VAL A 135 -8.84 21.69 7.99
N ASP A 136 -8.75 21.54 9.30
CA ASP A 136 -7.88 22.31 10.20
C ASP A 136 -7.36 21.42 11.35
N ILE A 137 -6.37 21.91 12.10
CA ILE A 137 -5.78 21.22 13.25
C ILE A 137 -5.64 22.14 14.46
N SER A 138 -5.76 21.60 15.67
CA SER A 138 -5.53 22.31 16.93
C SER A 138 -4.06 22.71 17.12
N ASP A 139 -3.80 23.72 17.95
CA ASP A 139 -2.44 24.24 18.23
C ASP A 139 -1.52 23.19 18.88
N ASP A 140 -2.10 22.33 19.71
CA ASP A 140 -1.40 21.21 20.35
C ASP A 140 -1.21 20.01 19.41
N GLY A 141 -1.73 20.06 18.18
CA GLY A 141 -1.63 19.01 17.18
C GLY A 141 -2.36 17.71 17.55
N LYS A 142 -3.27 17.74 18.53
CA LYS A 142 -4.02 16.57 19.03
C LYS A 142 -5.42 16.42 18.44
N THR A 143 -5.95 17.41 17.75
CA THR A 143 -7.31 17.36 17.19
C THR A 143 -7.31 17.86 15.75
N ILE A 144 -7.90 17.09 14.85
CA ILE A 144 -8.16 17.49 13.47
C ILE A 144 -9.67 17.73 13.35
N VAL A 145 -10.06 18.85 12.76
CA VAL A 145 -11.45 19.08 12.36
C VAL A 145 -11.50 19.14 10.84
N GLY A 146 -12.56 18.64 10.24
CA GLY A 146 -12.78 18.88 8.82
C GLY A 146 -14.22 18.66 8.42
N CYS A 147 -14.51 18.99 7.16
CA CYS A 147 -15.81 18.82 6.56
C CYS A 147 -15.73 17.89 5.37
N TRP A 148 -16.55 16.83 5.37
CA TRP A 148 -16.58 15.83 4.32
C TRP A 148 -18.00 15.61 3.78
N SER A 149 -18.13 15.36 2.48
CA SER A 149 -19.29 14.62 1.96
C SER A 149 -19.28 13.20 2.50
N VAL A 150 -20.43 12.70 2.94
CA VAL A 150 -20.61 11.34 3.46
C VAL A 150 -21.65 10.56 2.66
N ARG A 151 -21.43 9.26 2.48
CA ARG A 151 -22.40 8.30 1.91
C ARG A 151 -22.80 7.28 2.98
N GLY A 152 -24.10 7.13 3.22
CA GLY A 152 -24.67 6.16 4.14
C GLY A 152 -24.53 4.71 3.65
N ARG A 153 -24.57 3.73 4.58
CA ARG A 153 -24.63 2.29 4.25
C ARG A 153 -25.98 1.94 3.62
N ARG A 154 -25.97 1.00 2.68
CA ARG A 154 -27.15 0.53 1.91
C ARG A 154 -28.27 -0.12 2.76
N ASP A 155 -28.04 -0.36 4.04
CA ASP A 155 -28.98 -1.10 4.90
C ASP A 155 -30.11 -0.23 5.49
N GLU A 156 -30.02 1.09 5.38
CA GLU A 156 -31.10 2.02 5.73
C GLU A 156 -31.73 2.52 4.42
N GLY A 157 -32.95 2.07 4.10
CA GLY A 157 -33.68 2.25 2.83
C GLY A 157 -33.98 3.68 2.35
N TRP A 158 -33.11 4.65 2.61
CA TRP A 158 -33.16 6.01 2.09
C TRP A 158 -32.28 6.13 0.85
N ARG A 159 -32.87 6.66 -0.24
CA ARG A 159 -32.22 6.93 -1.53
C ARG A 159 -30.91 7.71 -1.36
N ASP A 160 -29.91 7.40 -2.20
CA ASP A 160 -28.61 8.06 -2.38
C ASP A 160 -28.62 9.59 -2.13
N THR A 161 -28.46 10.05 -0.88
CA THR A 161 -28.22 11.46 -0.60
C THR A 161 -26.87 11.64 0.09
N CYS A 162 -25.88 12.14 -0.65
CA CYS A 162 -24.60 12.61 -0.11
C CYS A 162 -24.84 13.88 0.72
N GLY A 163 -24.78 13.81 2.05
CA GLY A 163 -24.76 14.98 2.94
C GLY A 163 -23.34 15.46 3.19
N ALA A 164 -23.14 16.70 3.67
CA ALA A 164 -21.86 17.14 4.22
C ALA A 164 -21.87 17.02 5.75
N ARG A 165 -20.75 16.69 6.38
CA ARG A 165 -20.62 16.58 7.84
C ARG A 165 -19.34 17.23 8.32
N LEU A 166 -19.44 17.97 9.42
CA LEU A 166 -18.28 18.42 10.19
C LEU A 166 -17.88 17.27 11.12
N ILE A 167 -16.62 16.84 11.06
CA ILE A 167 -16.12 15.66 11.78
C ILE A 167 -14.84 16.05 12.52
N CYS A 168 -14.77 15.70 13.80
CA CYS A 168 -13.58 15.85 14.63
C CYS A 168 -12.88 14.50 14.82
N PHE A 169 -11.56 14.50 14.64
CA PHE A 169 -10.70 13.36 14.88
C PHE A 169 -9.67 13.69 15.95
N LYS A 170 -9.48 12.81 16.93
CA LYS A 170 -8.39 12.95 17.90
C LYS A 170 -7.13 12.26 17.40
N VAL A 171 -5.98 12.91 17.50
CA VAL A 171 -4.67 12.34 17.25
C VAL A 171 -4.14 11.85 18.58
N THR A 172 -4.09 10.52 18.74
CA THR A 172 -3.50 9.88 19.92
C THR A 172 -2.08 9.44 19.63
N THR A 173 -1.19 9.76 20.55
CA THR A 173 0.20 9.31 20.60
C THR A 173 0.40 8.45 21.84
N SER A 174 0.89 7.22 21.67
CA SER A 174 1.31 6.41 22.82
C SER A 174 2.63 5.72 22.52
N HIS A 175 3.34 5.32 23.58
CA HIS A 175 4.34 4.28 23.45
C HIS A 175 3.67 3.01 22.93
N TYR A 176 4.42 2.28 22.10
CA TYR A 176 4.01 1.10 21.36
C TYR A 176 3.60 -0.02 22.32
N ASP A 177 2.35 -0.02 22.80
CA ASP A 177 1.86 -1.02 23.76
C ASP A 177 1.20 -2.18 23.00
N ASN A 178 1.84 -3.34 23.10
CA ASN A 178 1.63 -4.53 22.24
C ASN A 178 0.38 -5.35 22.61
N THR A 179 -0.47 -4.84 23.51
CA THR A 179 -1.48 -5.64 24.24
C THR A 179 -2.89 -5.62 23.64
N LYS A 180 -3.16 -4.79 22.63
CA LYS A 180 -4.46 -4.75 21.94
C LYS A 180 -4.21 -4.66 20.44
N GLY A 181 -4.84 -5.54 19.65
CA GLY A 181 -4.72 -5.63 18.18
C GLY A 181 -5.15 -4.37 17.41
N VAL A 182 -4.46 -3.26 17.64
CA VAL A 182 -4.77 -1.92 17.17
C VAL A 182 -3.57 -1.43 16.37
N CYS A 183 -3.77 -1.10 15.08
CA CYS A 183 -2.71 -0.61 14.21
C CYS A 183 -2.30 0.82 14.59
N TRP A 184 -1.05 0.98 15.04
CA TRP A 184 -0.39 2.26 15.24
C TRP A 184 0.56 2.54 14.07
N SER A 185 0.79 3.81 13.74
CA SER A 185 1.82 4.17 12.76
C SER A 185 3.23 3.87 13.29
N LYS A 186 4.24 3.86 12.40
CA LYS A 186 5.68 3.75 12.76
C LYS A 186 6.17 4.86 13.71
N PHE A 187 5.36 5.89 13.96
CA PHE A 187 5.63 6.98 14.89
C PHE A 187 4.72 6.94 16.15
N GLY A 188 4.04 5.82 16.42
CA GLY A 188 3.16 5.68 17.59
C GLY A 188 1.87 6.47 17.49
N LEU A 189 1.37 6.74 16.28
CA LEU A 189 0.18 7.56 16.04
C LEU A 189 -1.04 6.71 15.72
N LYS A 190 -2.20 7.11 16.25
CA LYS A 190 -3.52 6.62 15.89
C LYS A 190 -4.50 7.78 15.82
N ILE A 191 -5.26 7.87 14.74
CA ILE A 191 -6.46 8.70 14.66
C ILE A 191 -7.68 7.74 14.85
N PRO A 192 -8.35 7.68 16.02
CA PRO A 192 -9.51 6.81 16.23
C PRO A 192 -10.74 7.32 15.45
N SER A 193 -11.84 6.54 15.47
CA SER A 193 -13.13 6.97 14.95
C SER A 193 -13.58 8.29 15.59
N SER A 194 -14.33 9.08 14.81
CA SER A 194 -14.69 10.47 15.10
C SER A 194 -15.37 10.65 16.46
N THR A 195 -15.01 11.69 17.21
CA THR A 195 -15.62 11.99 18.52
C THR A 195 -16.86 12.89 18.43
N TYR A 196 -17.01 13.63 17.34
CA TYR A 196 -18.12 14.54 17.09
C TYR A 196 -18.44 14.59 15.59
N GLY A 197 -19.74 14.57 15.27
CA GLY A 197 -20.27 14.63 13.91
C GLY A 197 -21.50 15.53 13.84
N ALA A 198 -21.37 16.72 13.25
CA ALA A 198 -22.50 17.60 12.99
C ALA A 198 -22.97 17.43 11.54
N ASN A 199 -24.27 17.14 11.37
CA ASN A 199 -24.90 17.06 10.05
C ASN A 199 -25.07 18.45 9.45
N LEU A 200 -24.37 18.72 8.35
CA LEU A 200 -24.68 19.87 7.50
C LEU A 200 -25.84 19.43 6.60
N VAL A 201 -27.00 20.07 6.77
CA VAL A 201 -28.23 19.79 5.99
C VAL A 201 -27.92 19.77 4.49
N LYS A 202 -28.66 18.97 3.70
CA LYS A 202 -28.57 18.76 2.23
C LYS A 202 -28.37 20.05 1.40
N SER A 203 -27.19 20.66 1.44
CA SER A 203 -26.91 21.96 0.85
C SER A 203 -25.41 22.09 0.56
N ASN A 204 -25.07 22.86 -0.49
CA ASN A 204 -23.71 22.99 -0.97
C ASN A 204 -22.92 23.90 -0.02
N LEU A 205 -21.82 23.40 0.54
CA LEU A 205 -20.93 24.21 1.37
C LEU A 205 -20.14 25.18 0.48
N MET A 206 -20.25 26.48 0.74
CA MET A 206 -19.60 27.51 -0.07
C MET A 206 -18.28 27.99 0.52
N ASP A 207 -18.27 28.28 1.82
CA ASP A 207 -17.09 28.72 2.56
C ASP A 207 -17.21 28.28 4.03
N ILE A 208 -16.07 28.05 4.66
CA ILE A 208 -15.98 27.65 6.07
C ILE A 208 -14.65 28.13 6.67
N CYS A 209 -14.69 28.58 7.91
CA CYS A 209 -13.52 28.82 8.73
C CYS A 209 -13.79 28.35 10.17
N VAL A 210 -12.74 27.84 10.82
CA VAL A 210 -12.75 27.50 12.24
C VAL A 210 -11.79 28.47 12.92
N GLU A 211 -12.32 29.33 13.79
CA GLU A 211 -11.55 30.39 14.44
C GLU A 211 -11.98 30.54 15.91
N PRO A 212 -11.05 30.90 16.82
CA PRO A 212 -11.37 31.16 18.21
C PRO A 212 -12.23 32.41 18.33
N VAL A 213 -13.41 32.25 18.94
CA VAL A 213 -14.34 33.35 19.21
C VAL A 213 -13.86 34.17 20.41
N ASN A 214 -13.37 33.47 21.45
CA ASN A 214 -12.66 34.04 22.58
C ASN A 214 -11.50 33.11 22.99
N ASP A 215 -10.90 33.30 24.16
CA ASP A 215 -9.79 32.44 24.65
C ASP A 215 -10.22 31.00 24.96
N ASN A 216 -11.52 30.75 25.06
CA ASN A 216 -12.09 29.53 25.60
C ASN A 216 -12.86 28.70 24.57
N VAL A 217 -13.51 29.36 23.61
CA VAL A 217 -14.47 28.78 22.69
C VAL A 217 -14.03 29.02 21.25
N THR A 218 -13.93 27.92 20.50
CA THR A 218 -13.65 27.93 19.07
C THR A 218 -14.89 27.51 18.30
N CYS A 219 -15.28 28.28 17.29
CA CYS A 219 -16.47 27.99 16.50
C CYS A 219 -16.12 27.73 15.02
N ALA A 220 -16.90 26.85 14.40
CA ALA A 220 -16.97 26.72 12.96
C ALA A 220 -18.01 27.73 12.43
N LEU A 221 -17.56 28.66 11.61
CA LEU A 221 -18.39 29.58 10.84
C LEU A 221 -18.45 29.07 9.41
N TYR A 222 -19.64 28.73 8.93
CA TYR A 222 -19.81 28.15 7.60
C TYR A 222 -21.06 28.67 6.90
N VAL A 223 -21.05 28.63 5.57
CA VAL A 223 -22.21 28.96 4.74
C VAL A 223 -22.61 27.82 3.82
N THR A 224 -23.90 27.49 3.87
CA THR A 224 -24.51 26.52 2.97
C THR A 224 -25.50 27.20 2.04
N THR A 225 -25.47 26.85 0.75
CA THR A 225 -26.42 27.35 -0.24
C THR A 225 -27.33 26.25 -0.76
N GLN A 226 -28.59 26.60 -0.97
CA GLN A 226 -29.58 25.73 -1.58
C GLN A 226 -30.43 26.53 -2.56
N THR A 227 -30.78 25.90 -3.68
CA THR A 227 -31.74 26.45 -4.63
C THR A 227 -33.14 26.13 -4.14
N ILE A 228 -33.94 27.15 -3.89
CA ILE A 228 -35.34 27.02 -3.50
C ILE A 228 -36.25 27.46 -4.65
N VAL A 229 -37.40 26.81 -4.79
CA VAL A 229 -38.47 27.28 -5.68
C VAL A 229 -39.41 28.13 -4.84
N THR A 230 -39.54 29.39 -5.20
CA THR A 230 -40.47 30.33 -4.53
C THR A 230 -41.92 30.00 -4.90
N MET A 231 -42.89 30.52 -4.13
CA MET A 231 -44.32 30.33 -4.41
C MET A 231 -44.76 30.78 -5.83
N HIS A 232 -43.96 31.58 -6.51
CA HIS A 232 -44.19 32.03 -7.89
C HIS A 232 -43.45 31.18 -8.95
N ASN A 233 -43.03 29.95 -8.62
CA ASN A 233 -42.26 29.05 -9.49
C ASN A 233 -40.94 29.64 -10.01
N ARG A 234 -40.36 30.62 -9.30
CA ARG A 234 -39.04 31.17 -9.61
C ARG A 234 -37.97 30.53 -8.74
N PHE A 235 -36.87 30.12 -9.35
CA PHE A 235 -35.67 29.69 -8.63
C PHE A 235 -35.04 30.87 -7.90
N SER A 236 -34.77 30.69 -6.61
CA SER A 236 -34.06 31.64 -5.76
C SER A 236 -32.98 30.91 -4.97
N THR A 237 -31.91 31.61 -4.63
CA THR A 237 -30.83 31.06 -3.78
C THR A 237 -31.12 31.42 -2.34
N LEU A 238 -31.15 30.42 -1.47
CA LEU A 238 -31.18 30.62 -0.02
C LEU A 238 -29.82 30.20 0.57
N SER A 239 -29.09 31.18 1.09
CA SER A 239 -27.85 30.95 1.83
C SER A 239 -28.13 30.97 3.33
N ARG A 240 -27.55 30.02 4.06
CA ARG A 240 -27.56 30.01 5.53
C ARG A 240 -26.14 30.15 6.03
N VAL A 241 -25.89 31.17 6.85
CA VAL A 241 -24.65 31.38 7.59
C VAL A 241 -24.88 30.85 9.01
N CYS A 242 -24.06 29.89 9.42
CA CYS A 242 -24.17 29.23 10.71
C CYS A 242 -22.86 29.43 11.49
N ILE A 243 -22.98 29.72 12.77
CA ILE A 243 -21.89 29.61 13.74
C ILE A 243 -22.26 28.49 14.71
N GLU A 244 -21.35 27.53 14.89
CA GLU A 244 -21.53 26.41 15.81
C GLU A 244 -20.21 26.13 16.56
N PRO A 245 -20.25 25.84 17.87
CA PRO A 245 -19.05 25.54 18.63
C PRO A 245 -18.42 24.21 18.22
N VAL A 246 -17.09 24.17 18.17
CA VAL A 246 -16.31 22.94 18.01
C VAL A 246 -15.74 22.58 19.37
N ALA A 247 -16.43 21.69 20.08
CA ALA A 247 -16.11 21.33 21.46
C ALA A 247 -14.66 20.83 21.61
N GLU A 248 -14.15 20.04 20.66
CA GLU A 248 -12.77 19.53 20.71
C GLU A 248 -11.68 20.57 20.41
N PHE A 249 -12.05 21.76 19.94
CA PHE A 249 -11.15 22.91 19.76
C PHE A 249 -11.34 23.98 20.85
N SER A 250 -12.28 23.76 21.77
CA SER A 250 -12.57 24.67 22.87
C SER A 250 -11.91 24.15 24.15
N SER A 251 -11.36 25.04 24.99
CA SER A 251 -10.76 24.65 26.28
C SER A 251 -11.82 24.39 27.35
N VAL A 252 -13.05 24.87 27.13
CA VAL A 252 -14.19 24.70 28.02
C VAL A 252 -14.88 23.36 27.80
N HIS A 253 -15.02 22.60 28.89
CA HIS A 253 -15.77 21.34 28.92
C HIS A 253 -17.22 21.50 29.37
N ASP A 254 -17.62 22.69 29.81
CA ASP A 254 -18.98 22.96 30.26
C ASP A 254 -19.93 23.11 29.06
N SER A 255 -20.89 22.17 28.98
CA SER A 255 -21.93 22.17 27.96
C SER A 255 -22.87 23.38 28.02
N ALA A 256 -22.97 24.07 29.16
CA ALA A 256 -23.82 25.25 29.30
C ALA A 256 -23.25 26.46 28.53
N GLU A 257 -21.93 26.68 28.61
CA GLU A 257 -21.25 27.78 27.90
C GLU A 257 -21.28 27.57 26.39
N LEU A 258 -21.06 26.34 25.92
CA LEU A 258 -21.13 26.01 24.49
C LEU A 258 -22.56 26.15 23.91
N ARG A 259 -23.61 26.16 24.74
CA ARG A 259 -25.00 26.34 24.30
C ARG A 259 -25.45 27.80 24.27
N LEU A 260 -24.57 28.75 24.59
CA LEU A 260 -24.92 30.17 24.52
C LEU A 260 -25.39 30.55 23.10
N PRO A 261 -26.46 31.36 22.96
CA PRO A 261 -26.99 31.75 21.66
C PRO A 261 -25.96 32.41 20.73
N SER A 262 -25.03 33.17 21.31
CA SER A 262 -23.92 33.83 20.61
C SER A 262 -23.01 32.87 19.83
N TYR A 263 -22.96 31.59 20.23
CA TYR A 263 -22.15 30.56 19.57
C TYR A 263 -22.95 29.61 18.68
N ASN A 264 -24.29 29.73 18.67
CA ASN A 264 -25.21 28.82 17.97
C ASN A 264 -26.19 29.59 17.08
N MET A 265 -25.70 30.65 16.44
CA MET A 265 -26.51 31.55 15.63
C MET A 265 -26.68 31.02 14.21
N ARG A 266 -27.87 31.19 13.64
CA ARG A 266 -28.17 30.88 12.24
C ARG A 266 -28.82 32.09 11.59
N TRP A 267 -28.21 32.55 10.51
CA TRP A 267 -28.69 33.68 9.73
C TRP A 267 -28.96 33.25 8.29
N THR A 268 -30.09 33.69 7.73
CA THR A 268 -30.49 33.31 6.37
C THR A 268 -30.60 34.52 5.46
N CYS A 269 -30.09 34.41 4.22
CA CYS A 269 -30.29 35.45 3.21
C CYS A 269 -30.63 34.88 1.83
N GLN A 270 -31.47 35.60 1.10
CA GLN A 270 -31.88 35.28 -0.27
C GLN A 270 -30.88 35.80 -1.32
N LYS A 271 -29.58 35.67 -1.04
CA LYS A 271 -28.49 36.09 -1.93
C LYS A 271 -27.38 35.06 -1.86
N TYR A 272 -26.60 34.94 -2.94
CA TYR A 272 -25.44 34.06 -2.97
C TYR A 272 -24.31 34.65 -2.13
N VAL A 273 -23.73 33.83 -1.25
CA VAL A 273 -22.61 34.20 -0.38
C VAL A 273 -21.33 33.55 -0.91
N HIS A 274 -20.30 34.35 -1.14
CA HIS A 274 -19.03 33.90 -1.71
C HIS A 274 -17.92 33.73 -0.68
N ALA A 275 -17.92 34.52 0.39
CA ALA A 275 -16.84 34.55 1.37
C ALA A 275 -17.35 34.86 2.77
N LEU A 276 -16.67 34.29 3.77
CA LEU A 276 -16.87 34.62 5.19
C LEU A 276 -15.55 35.02 5.84
N ALA A 277 -15.63 35.93 6.82
CA ALA A 277 -14.52 36.24 7.70
C ALA A 277 -15.04 36.51 9.12
N PHE A 278 -14.27 36.10 10.12
CA PHE A 278 -14.58 36.34 11.53
C PHE A 278 -13.69 37.45 12.09
N ASN A 279 -14.29 38.40 12.79
CA ASN A 279 -13.61 39.48 13.50
C ASN A 279 -13.63 39.19 15.00
N ARG A 280 -12.54 38.60 15.49
CA ARG A 280 -12.39 38.21 16.90
C ARG A 280 -12.51 39.41 17.86
N ASN A 281 -11.95 40.57 17.51
CA ASN A 281 -11.89 41.70 18.43
C ASN A 281 -13.23 42.42 18.59
N ARG A 282 -14.09 42.36 17.57
CA ARG A 282 -15.40 43.04 17.56
C ARG A 282 -16.59 42.09 17.56
N MET A 283 -16.37 40.78 17.72
CA MET A 283 -17.44 39.76 17.67
C MET A 283 -18.33 39.92 16.42
N GLY A 284 -17.70 40.17 15.27
CA GLY A 284 -18.39 40.46 14.03
C GLY A 284 -18.12 39.43 12.93
N ILE A 285 -19.06 39.24 12.03
CA ILE A 285 -18.95 38.36 10.87
C ILE A 285 -19.03 39.21 9.60
N GLY A 286 -17.99 39.14 8.77
CA GLY A 286 -17.99 39.67 7.41
C GLY A 286 -18.59 38.65 6.45
N ILE A 287 -19.57 39.06 5.65
CA ILE A 287 -20.27 38.23 4.67
C ILE A 287 -20.13 38.86 3.29
N GLY A 288 -19.47 38.18 2.36
CA GLY A 288 -19.28 38.63 0.98
C GLY A 288 -20.43 38.20 0.09
N LEU A 289 -21.10 39.15 -0.55
CA LEU A 289 -22.23 38.92 -1.46
C LEU A 289 -21.88 39.37 -2.89
N GLU A 290 -22.81 39.13 -3.82
CA GLU A 290 -22.66 39.45 -5.25
C GLU A 290 -22.49 40.95 -5.57
N GLU A 291 -23.02 41.85 -4.73
CA GLU A 291 -23.02 43.31 -5.00
C GLU A 291 -22.58 44.17 -3.82
N ASN A 292 -22.29 43.56 -2.67
CA ASN A 292 -21.94 44.23 -1.43
C ASN A 292 -21.28 43.25 -0.46
N ALA A 293 -20.74 43.78 0.64
CA ALA A 293 -20.47 42.98 1.83
C ALA A 293 -21.47 43.37 2.93
N LEU A 294 -21.72 42.44 3.87
CA LEU A 294 -22.44 42.71 5.11
C LEU A 294 -21.49 42.47 6.29
N LEU A 295 -21.62 43.30 7.30
CA LEU A 295 -21.03 43.09 8.61
C LEU A 295 -22.18 42.77 9.58
N LEU A 296 -22.17 41.56 10.12
CA LEU A 296 -23.12 41.10 11.12
C LEU A 296 -22.45 41.15 12.49
N ASP A 297 -23.01 41.94 13.40
CA ASP A 297 -22.57 41.97 14.79
C ASP A 297 -23.28 40.83 15.55
N ILE A 298 -22.52 39.94 16.18
CA ILE A 298 -23.08 38.76 16.87
C ILE A 298 -23.79 39.16 18.16
N SER A 299 -23.34 40.23 18.82
CA SER A 299 -23.90 40.66 20.11
C SER A 299 -25.23 41.39 19.96
N THR A 300 -25.41 42.14 18.87
CA THR A 300 -26.61 42.94 18.61
C THR A 300 -27.52 42.37 17.52
N GLU A 301 -27.06 41.33 16.81
CA GLU A 301 -27.69 40.77 15.61
C GLU A 301 -27.94 41.78 14.48
N GLN A 302 -27.30 42.95 14.54
CA GLN A 302 -27.47 43.99 13.54
C GLN A 302 -26.58 43.73 12.32
N THR A 303 -27.15 43.88 11.13
CA THR A 303 -26.43 43.81 9.87
C THR A 303 -26.19 45.19 9.30
N ILE A 304 -24.96 45.49 8.90
CA ILE A 304 -24.58 46.75 8.28
C ILE A 304 -23.97 46.49 6.91
N ARG A 305 -24.43 47.24 5.90
CA ARG A 305 -23.94 47.11 4.53
C ARG A 305 -22.62 47.84 4.35
N ILE A 306 -21.68 47.17 3.69
CA ILE A 306 -20.39 47.72 3.26
C ILE A 306 -20.36 47.75 1.73
N ASN A 307 -19.92 48.87 1.18
CA ASN A 307 -19.89 49.08 -0.27
C ASN A 307 -18.73 48.29 -0.90
N SER A 308 -19.04 47.42 -1.86
CA SER A 308 -18.06 46.67 -2.66
C SER A 308 -17.93 47.20 -4.09
N LEU A 309 -18.31 48.46 -4.32
CA LEU A 309 -18.39 49.08 -5.66
C LEU A 309 -19.35 48.33 -6.60
N LYS A 310 -20.44 47.77 -6.04
CA LYS A 310 -21.43 46.93 -6.73
C LYS A 310 -20.81 45.71 -7.44
N ARG A 311 -19.76 45.13 -6.85
CA ARG A 311 -19.09 43.93 -7.36
C ARG A 311 -19.14 42.78 -6.36
N SER A 312 -18.99 41.57 -6.89
CA SER A 312 -18.99 40.35 -6.08
C SER A 312 -17.74 40.27 -5.22
N VAL A 313 -17.92 39.98 -3.94
CA VAL A 313 -16.86 39.89 -2.94
C VAL A 313 -16.42 38.44 -2.82
N MET A 314 -15.29 38.10 -3.44
CA MET A 314 -14.77 36.73 -3.56
C MET A 314 -13.99 36.26 -2.32
N SER A 315 -13.41 37.19 -1.56
CA SER A 315 -12.62 36.90 -0.38
C SER A 315 -12.64 38.06 0.61
N LEU A 316 -12.57 37.75 1.91
CA LEU A 316 -12.65 38.70 3.01
C LEU A 316 -11.59 38.40 4.08
N SER A 317 -11.02 39.45 4.68
CA SER A 317 -10.19 39.33 5.90
C SER A 317 -10.21 40.64 6.67
N PHE A 318 -10.27 40.54 7.99
CA PHE A 318 -10.11 41.69 8.88
C PHE A 318 -8.64 41.87 9.24
N SER A 319 -8.20 43.11 9.46
CA SER A 319 -6.90 43.37 10.09
C SER A 319 -6.80 42.73 11.48
N ALA A 320 -5.58 42.54 11.98
CA ALA A 320 -5.35 41.93 13.30
C ALA A 320 -6.03 42.69 14.45
N ASP A 321 -6.21 44.01 14.32
CA ASP A 321 -6.94 44.85 15.28
C ASP A 321 -8.47 44.85 15.05
N GLY A 322 -8.96 44.28 13.95
CA GLY A 322 -10.38 44.20 13.61
C GLY A 322 -11.00 45.50 13.12
N ASN A 323 -10.20 46.53 12.84
CA ASN A 323 -10.69 47.85 12.42
C ASN A 323 -10.78 48.01 10.89
N LEU A 324 -10.00 47.27 10.12
CA LEU A 324 -10.00 47.32 8.67
C LEU A 324 -10.60 46.03 8.09
N LEU A 325 -11.37 46.17 7.01
CA LEU A 325 -11.90 45.06 6.23
C LEU A 325 -11.33 45.09 4.82
N PHE A 326 -10.61 44.05 4.44
CA PHE A 326 -10.10 43.83 3.10
C PHE A 326 -11.07 42.97 2.30
N MET A 327 -11.40 43.41 1.08
CA MET A 327 -12.34 42.74 0.19
C MET A 327 -11.70 42.50 -1.17
N GLY A 328 -11.59 41.23 -1.57
CA GLY A 328 -11.20 40.84 -2.92
C GLY A 328 -12.42 40.85 -3.84
N LEU A 329 -12.39 41.68 -4.88
CA LEU A 329 -13.54 41.87 -5.78
C LEU A 329 -13.36 41.11 -7.09
N LEU A 330 -14.45 40.56 -7.63
CA LEU A 330 -14.45 39.91 -8.95
C LEU A 330 -14.17 40.94 -10.07
N GLY A 331 -13.17 40.65 -10.90
CA GLY A 331 -12.73 41.50 -12.01
C GLY A 331 -12.21 42.87 -11.59
N ASN A 332 -11.70 43.01 -10.35
CA ASN A 332 -11.13 44.26 -9.83
C ASN A 332 -10.06 43.97 -8.76
N ASN A 333 -9.45 45.04 -8.25
CA ASN A 333 -8.43 45.00 -7.20
C ASN A 333 -9.03 44.72 -5.82
N VAL A 334 -8.16 44.45 -4.84
CA VAL A 334 -8.53 44.43 -3.42
C VAL A 334 -8.78 45.85 -2.93
N ILE A 335 -9.90 46.04 -2.24
CA ILE A 335 -10.25 47.28 -1.55
C ILE A 335 -10.20 47.08 -0.04
N CYS A 336 -9.94 48.17 0.69
CA CYS A 336 -9.96 48.20 2.15
C CYS A 336 -10.97 49.24 2.62
N SER A 337 -11.78 48.89 3.62
CA SER A 337 -12.73 49.79 4.28
C SER A 337 -12.39 49.90 5.77
N ASP A 338 -12.41 51.11 6.31
CA ASP A 338 -12.25 51.35 7.75
C ASP A 338 -13.61 51.28 8.45
N LEU A 339 -13.74 50.33 9.37
CA LEU A 339 -14.96 50.03 10.10
C LEU A 339 -15.26 51.04 11.22
N ARG A 340 -14.30 51.94 11.52
CA ARG A 340 -14.48 53.05 12.48
C ARG A 340 -15.19 54.24 11.86
N MET A 341 -15.16 54.37 10.52
CA MET A 341 -15.80 55.46 9.82
C MET A 341 -17.31 55.22 9.71
N ASN A 342 -18.12 56.27 9.85
CA ASN A 342 -19.58 56.14 9.76
C ASN A 342 -20.07 55.84 8.33
N ASN A 343 -19.38 56.36 7.31
CA ASN A 343 -19.70 56.10 5.90
C ASN A 343 -19.10 54.78 5.37
N ARG A 344 -18.11 54.20 6.08
CA ARG A 344 -17.43 52.93 5.76
C ARG A 344 -17.00 52.82 4.31
N GLU A 345 -16.54 53.93 3.76
CA GLU A 345 -16.07 54.02 2.38
C GLU A 345 -14.72 53.30 2.21
N THR A 346 -14.34 53.09 0.95
CA THR A 346 -13.04 52.52 0.60
C THR A 346 -11.93 53.49 0.95
N VAL A 347 -11.06 53.11 1.90
CA VAL A 347 -9.92 53.91 2.36
C VAL A 347 -8.63 53.62 1.62
N ALA A 348 -8.50 52.43 1.01
CA ALA A 348 -7.34 52.07 0.20
C ALA A 348 -7.71 51.05 -0.89
N THR A 349 -6.98 51.10 -2.00
CA THR A 349 -7.08 50.12 -3.09
C THR A 349 -5.69 49.60 -3.44
N TYR A 350 -5.55 48.28 -3.52
CA TYR A 350 -4.29 47.60 -3.80
C TYR A 350 -4.19 47.31 -5.30
N ASN A 351 -3.76 48.34 -6.04
CA ASN A 351 -3.64 48.34 -7.49
C ASN A 351 -2.47 47.42 -7.92
N ASP A 352 -2.72 46.49 -8.84
CA ASP A 352 -1.92 45.29 -9.18
C ASP A 352 -2.51 44.00 -8.58
N THR A 353 -3.84 43.87 -8.57
CA THR A 353 -4.53 42.59 -8.35
C THR A 353 -5.71 42.46 -9.33
N GLU A 354 -6.06 41.23 -9.69
CA GLU A 354 -7.25 40.99 -10.53
C GLU A 354 -8.00 39.74 -10.06
N SER A 355 -9.22 39.94 -9.55
CA SER A 355 -10.06 38.85 -9.03
C SER A 355 -9.36 38.04 -7.95
N VAL A 356 -9.27 38.59 -6.75
CA VAL A 356 -8.57 37.92 -5.64
C VAL A 356 -9.47 36.85 -5.00
N GLY A 357 -9.14 35.59 -5.27
CA GLY A 357 -9.89 34.41 -4.80
C GLY A 357 -9.55 34.03 -3.36
N TRP A 358 -8.33 34.35 -2.90
CA TRP A 358 -7.88 34.12 -1.54
C TRP A 358 -7.09 35.33 -1.03
N LEU A 359 -7.42 35.82 0.17
CA LEU A 359 -6.65 36.84 0.86
C LEU A 359 -6.63 36.56 2.36
N LYS A 360 -5.54 36.94 3.03
CA LYS A 360 -5.40 36.85 4.48
C LYS A 360 -4.44 37.93 4.97
N THR A 361 -4.79 38.60 6.06
CA THR A 361 -3.89 39.48 6.81
C THR A 361 -3.08 38.68 7.82
N MET A 362 -1.82 39.04 8.01
CA MET A 362 -0.93 38.35 8.95
C MET A 362 -1.12 38.87 10.40
N ARG A 363 -1.08 37.96 11.37
CA ARG A 363 -1.13 38.24 12.82
C ARG A 363 0.25 38.57 13.39
N THR A 364 1.28 37.83 12.97
CA THR A 364 2.67 38.00 13.42
C THR A 364 3.33 39.23 12.80
N LYS A 365 2.83 39.64 11.63
CA LYS A 365 3.24 40.84 10.89
C LYS A 365 1.99 41.65 10.52
N PRO A 366 1.40 42.41 11.46
CA PRO A 366 0.11 43.07 11.26
C PRO A 366 0.09 44.07 10.09
N ASP A 367 1.26 44.53 9.65
CA ASP A 367 1.43 45.42 8.49
C ASP A 367 1.38 44.68 7.14
N MET A 368 1.24 43.35 7.12
CA MET A 368 1.28 42.53 5.91
C MET A 368 -0.08 41.94 5.51
N LEU A 369 -0.41 42.09 4.22
CA LEU A 369 -1.56 41.46 3.57
C LEU A 369 -1.04 40.49 2.49
N VAL A 370 -1.57 39.26 2.46
CA VAL A 370 -1.25 38.27 1.43
C VAL A 370 -2.46 38.07 0.54
N THR A 371 -2.24 38.10 -0.78
CA THR A 371 -3.29 37.92 -1.79
C THR A 371 -2.86 36.88 -2.81
N GLU A 372 -3.79 36.04 -3.24
CA GLU A 372 -3.68 35.25 -4.46
C GLU A 372 -4.75 35.71 -5.44
N ASP A 373 -4.28 36.21 -6.59
CA ASP A 373 -5.16 36.57 -7.70
C ASP A 373 -5.51 35.32 -8.52
N HIS A 374 -6.53 35.41 -9.38
CA HIS A 374 -6.90 34.32 -10.27
C HIS A 374 -5.82 33.99 -11.32
N VAL A 375 -4.72 34.76 -11.38
CA VAL A 375 -3.49 34.42 -12.12
C VAL A 375 -2.69 33.32 -11.47
N GLY A 376 -2.97 33.08 -10.19
CA GLY A 376 -2.13 32.28 -9.34
C GLY A 376 -0.90 33.05 -8.86
N ILE A 377 -0.82 34.37 -9.03
CA ILE A 377 0.29 35.16 -8.47
C ILE A 377 -0.01 35.46 -7.01
N ILE A 378 0.91 35.04 -6.14
CA ILE A 378 0.84 35.35 -4.71
C ILE A 378 1.63 36.63 -4.46
N LYS A 379 1.00 37.62 -3.82
CA LYS A 379 1.61 38.91 -3.50
C LYS A 379 1.53 39.17 -2.01
N PHE A 380 2.66 39.59 -1.42
CA PHE A 380 2.74 40.10 -0.06
C PHE A 380 2.80 41.62 -0.12
N TRP A 381 1.85 42.30 0.50
CA TRP A 381 1.68 43.74 0.49
C TRP A 381 2.04 44.31 1.85
N ASP A 382 2.71 45.46 1.88
CA ASP A 382 2.69 46.33 3.07
C ASP A 382 1.40 47.17 3.03
N ILE A 383 0.57 47.03 4.07
CA ILE A 383 -0.74 47.68 4.18
C ILE A 383 -0.62 49.21 4.17
N ARG A 384 0.47 49.77 4.70
CA ARG A 384 0.69 51.22 4.78
C ARG A 384 1.16 51.78 3.45
N VAL A 385 1.96 51.01 2.72
CA VAL A 385 2.58 51.44 1.46
C VAL A 385 1.67 51.16 0.25
N GLY A 386 0.81 50.13 0.33
CA GLY A 386 -0.06 49.73 -0.77
C GLY A 386 0.68 49.16 -1.98
N LYS A 387 1.93 48.71 -1.80
CA LYS A 387 2.76 48.11 -2.85
C LYS A 387 3.15 46.66 -2.51
N PRO A 388 3.29 45.78 -3.52
CA PRO A 388 3.73 44.41 -3.30
C PRO A 388 5.23 44.40 -2.98
N LEU A 389 5.60 43.79 -1.85
CA LEU A 389 6.97 43.56 -1.41
C LEU A 389 7.56 42.27 -1.99
N ILE A 390 6.76 41.22 -2.05
CA ILE A 390 7.15 39.89 -2.57
C ILE A 390 6.11 39.45 -3.57
N ARG A 391 6.56 38.90 -4.70
CA ARG A 391 5.72 38.39 -5.79
C ARG A 391 6.19 36.98 -6.15
N ILE A 392 5.25 36.02 -6.15
CA ILE A 392 5.49 34.60 -6.46
C ILE A 392 4.62 34.22 -7.65
N GLU A 393 5.25 33.83 -8.77
CA GLU A 393 4.55 33.58 -10.05
C GLU A 393 4.47 32.08 -10.41
N ASP A 394 5.10 31.21 -9.63
CA ASP A 394 5.17 29.76 -9.88
C ASP A 394 3.87 29.00 -9.52
N ASN A 395 2.84 29.69 -9.03
CA ASN A 395 1.59 29.08 -8.59
C ASN A 395 0.56 29.01 -9.75
N ILE A 396 -0.16 27.89 -9.85
CA ILE A 396 -1.03 27.57 -11.00
C ILE A 396 -2.49 27.52 -10.53
N ASN A 397 -3.30 28.46 -11.02
CA ASN A 397 -4.74 28.57 -10.73
C ASN A 397 -5.55 28.68 -12.03
N PRO A 398 -6.47 27.74 -12.34
CA PRO A 398 -7.29 27.74 -13.55
C PRO A 398 -8.69 28.31 -13.29
N TYR A 399 -8.83 29.27 -12.37
CA TYR A 399 -10.05 30.02 -12.03
C TYR A 399 -11.00 29.38 -11.00
N ASN A 400 -10.51 29.16 -9.78
CA ASN A 400 -11.34 28.96 -8.58
C ASN A 400 -10.54 29.34 -7.32
N LYS A 401 -11.17 29.44 -6.14
CA LYS A 401 -10.45 29.65 -4.85
C LYS A 401 -9.41 28.54 -4.64
N THR A 402 -8.13 28.87 -4.79
CA THR A 402 -7.00 27.93 -4.58
C THR A 402 -6.98 27.55 -3.10
N PRO A 403 -6.96 26.26 -2.73
CA PRO A 403 -6.74 25.86 -1.35
C PRO A 403 -5.36 26.33 -0.89
N MET A 404 -5.36 27.38 -0.06
CA MET A 404 -4.16 27.96 0.51
C MET A 404 -4.26 27.90 2.03
N HIS A 405 -3.12 27.61 2.67
CA HIS A 405 -3.02 27.52 4.11
C HIS A 405 -1.76 28.25 4.56
N LEU A 406 -1.98 29.27 5.40
CA LEU A 406 -0.91 29.97 6.09
C LEU A 406 -0.71 29.28 7.44
N GLU A 407 0.51 28.81 7.69
CA GLU A 407 0.89 28.18 8.95
C GLU A 407 0.65 29.12 10.14
N LYS A 408 0.41 28.60 11.35
CA LYS A 408 -0.03 29.42 12.50
C LYS A 408 0.98 30.47 12.95
N ASP A 409 2.27 30.15 12.92
CA ASP A 409 3.35 31.11 13.16
C ASP A 409 3.68 31.95 11.89
N GLU A 410 2.91 31.76 10.82
CA GLU A 410 2.93 32.49 9.56
C GLU A 410 4.30 32.54 8.87
N ARG A 411 5.12 31.50 9.07
CA ARG A 411 6.45 31.36 8.46
C ARG A 411 6.37 30.76 7.07
N ILE A 412 5.38 29.90 6.86
CA ILE A 412 5.23 29.10 5.65
C ILE A 412 3.82 29.27 5.10
N LEU A 413 3.74 29.51 3.80
CA LEU A 413 2.51 29.53 3.03
C LEU A 413 2.48 28.29 2.14
N PHE A 414 1.42 27.51 2.22
CA PHE A 414 1.21 26.37 1.33
C PHE A 414 0.13 26.70 0.30
N SER A 415 0.37 26.32 -0.95
CA SER A 415 -0.61 26.42 -2.02
C SER A 415 -0.80 25.07 -2.71
N ALA A 416 -2.05 24.61 -2.75
CA ALA A 416 -2.47 23.39 -3.45
C ALA A 416 -3.06 23.78 -4.81
N THR A 417 -2.27 23.60 -5.86
CA THR A 417 -2.57 24.08 -7.21
C THR A 417 -3.34 23.04 -8.04
N SER A 418 -3.89 23.48 -9.16
CA SER A 418 -4.75 22.63 -10.01
C SER A 418 -4.03 21.51 -10.75
N ASP A 419 -2.70 21.60 -10.88
CA ASP A 419 -1.83 20.53 -11.37
C ASP A 419 -1.73 19.35 -10.38
N GLY A 420 -2.45 19.43 -9.25
CA GLY A 420 -2.40 18.43 -8.20
C GLY A 420 -1.09 18.46 -7.43
N ILE A 421 -0.31 19.55 -7.47
CA ILE A 421 0.92 19.69 -6.69
C ILE A 421 0.68 20.66 -5.53
N THR A 422 1.18 20.32 -4.34
CA THR A 422 1.23 21.27 -3.24
C THR A 422 2.63 21.86 -3.14
N ARG A 423 2.71 23.19 -3.12
CA ARG A 423 3.96 23.95 -3.01
C ARG A 423 4.01 24.69 -1.68
N ALA A 424 5.18 24.72 -1.05
CA ALA A 424 5.41 25.47 0.18
C ALA A 424 6.34 26.66 -0.10
N TRP A 425 5.98 27.83 0.40
CA TRP A 425 6.66 29.10 0.19
C TRP A 425 7.09 29.70 1.53
N SER A 426 8.29 30.27 1.60
CA SER A 426 8.69 31.08 2.76
C SER A 426 8.00 32.44 2.71
N THR A 427 7.36 32.86 3.81
CA THR A 427 6.76 34.20 3.94
C THR A 427 7.81 35.28 4.20
N TYR A 428 9.07 34.89 4.42
CA TYR A 428 10.16 35.84 4.65
C TYR A 428 10.71 36.42 3.36
N ASN A 429 10.91 35.58 2.33
CA ASN A 429 11.55 35.98 1.07
C ASN A 429 10.80 35.50 -0.19
N GLY A 430 9.72 34.73 -0.05
CA GLY A 430 8.96 34.17 -1.17
C GLY A 430 9.61 32.96 -1.84
N GLU A 431 10.70 32.41 -1.30
CA GLU A 431 11.35 31.24 -1.90
C GLU A 431 10.47 29.99 -1.80
N LYS A 432 10.51 29.16 -2.86
CA LYS A 432 9.94 27.81 -2.85
C LYS A 432 10.77 26.90 -1.95
N LEU A 433 10.16 26.37 -0.90
CA LEU A 433 10.81 25.47 0.06
C LEU A 433 10.73 24.01 -0.39
N CYS A 434 9.55 23.55 -0.82
CA CYS A 434 9.34 22.21 -1.33
C CYS A 434 8.12 22.13 -2.24
N GLU A 435 8.05 21.05 -3.01
CA GLU A 435 6.89 20.66 -3.80
C GLU A 435 6.66 19.15 -3.66
N PHE A 436 5.41 18.75 -3.52
CA PHE A 436 5.04 17.34 -3.47
C PHE A 436 3.70 17.14 -4.20
N PRO A 437 3.60 16.08 -5.03
CA PRO A 437 2.37 15.77 -5.72
C PRO A 437 1.31 15.26 -4.73
N SER A 438 0.07 15.68 -4.95
CA SER A 438 -1.13 15.00 -4.47
C SER A 438 -1.13 13.56 -4.99
N HIS A 439 -1.69 12.64 -4.21
CA HIS A 439 -1.70 11.21 -4.55
C HIS A 439 -2.60 10.85 -5.74
N ASP A 440 -3.52 11.74 -6.13
CA ASP A 440 -4.38 11.59 -7.29
C ASP A 440 -4.27 12.82 -8.23
N PRO A 441 -3.15 12.98 -8.95
CA PRO A 441 -2.94 14.11 -9.86
C PRO A 441 -3.79 14.01 -11.15
N ARG A 442 -4.47 12.87 -11.37
CA ARG A 442 -5.24 12.60 -12.59
C ARG A 442 -6.70 13.02 -12.49
N ASN A 443 -7.18 13.37 -11.29
CA ASN A 443 -8.57 13.73 -11.06
C ASN A 443 -8.70 15.22 -10.74
N SER A 444 -8.79 16.05 -11.77
CA SER A 444 -8.96 17.52 -11.68
C SER A 444 -10.20 17.95 -10.88
N SER A 445 -11.15 17.04 -10.63
CA SER A 445 -12.38 17.29 -9.87
C SER A 445 -12.20 17.26 -8.34
N ARG A 446 -11.08 16.73 -7.80
CA ARG A 446 -10.87 16.52 -6.35
C ARG A 446 -9.67 17.29 -5.83
N LYS A 447 -9.87 18.57 -5.48
CA LYS A 447 -8.79 19.44 -4.97
C LYS A 447 -8.31 19.02 -3.57
N PRO A 448 -6.99 18.88 -3.33
CA PRO A 448 -6.46 18.60 -1.99
C PRO A 448 -6.76 19.74 -1.02
N LYS A 449 -7.09 19.39 0.22
CA LYS A 449 -7.13 20.30 1.38
C LYS A 449 -5.91 20.02 2.24
N LEU A 450 -5.30 21.05 2.79
CA LEU A 450 -3.98 20.93 3.40
C LEU A 450 -3.94 21.68 4.74
N VAL A 451 -3.20 21.11 5.70
CA VAL A 451 -2.94 21.72 7.01
C VAL A 451 -1.52 21.38 7.45
N TYR A 452 -0.86 22.31 8.14
CA TYR A 452 0.42 22.07 8.79
C TYR A 452 0.28 22.08 10.31
N ALA A 453 0.96 21.14 10.96
CA ALA A 453 1.08 21.06 12.40
C ALA A 453 2.54 21.15 12.81
N SER A 454 2.89 22.06 13.72
CA SER A 454 4.23 22.16 14.31
C SER A 454 4.45 21.14 15.44
N ASN A 455 3.37 20.72 16.11
CA ASN A 455 3.39 19.88 17.32
C ASN A 455 2.52 18.63 17.16
N TRP A 456 2.66 17.91 16.04
CA TRP A 456 1.80 16.78 15.70
C TRP A 456 1.74 15.72 16.82
N GLY A 457 0.52 15.40 17.25
CA GLY A 457 0.26 14.45 18.32
C GLY A 457 0.65 14.94 19.72
N GLY A 458 0.77 16.25 19.95
CA GLY A 458 1.11 16.81 21.27
C GLY A 458 2.59 16.90 21.59
N PHE A 459 3.48 16.53 20.66
CA PHE A 459 4.93 16.59 20.86
C PHE A 459 5.51 17.85 20.25
N SER A 460 6.12 18.69 21.09
CA SER A 460 6.78 19.93 20.65
C SER A 460 7.87 19.63 19.61
N GLY A 461 7.79 20.29 18.45
CA GLY A 461 8.78 20.14 17.36
C GLY A 461 8.56 18.94 16.43
N ASN A 462 7.53 18.13 16.65
CA ASN A 462 7.13 17.05 15.74
C ASN A 462 6.26 17.61 14.61
N ALA A 463 6.87 18.15 13.56
CA ALA A 463 6.12 18.79 12.48
C ALA A 463 5.50 17.77 11.50
N ALA A 464 4.27 18.02 11.05
CA ALA A 464 3.58 17.22 10.06
C ALA A 464 2.81 18.09 9.05
N ILE A 465 2.78 17.62 7.80
CA ILE A 465 1.89 18.15 6.75
C ILE A 465 0.78 17.13 6.55
N LEU A 466 -0.46 17.57 6.72
CA LEU A 466 -1.65 16.79 6.45
C LEU A 466 -2.25 17.22 5.10
N ILE A 467 -2.54 16.26 4.23
CA ILE A 467 -3.22 16.49 2.95
C ILE A 467 -4.44 15.56 2.90
N ALA A 468 -5.61 16.11 2.63
CA ALA A 468 -6.86 15.39 2.46
C ALA A 468 -7.37 15.51 1.02
N THR A 469 -7.59 14.39 0.33
CA THR A 469 -8.05 14.31 -1.08
C THR A 469 -9.19 13.31 -1.22
N GLY A 470 -10.35 13.71 -1.76
CA GLY A 470 -11.47 12.79 -2.06
C GLY A 470 -11.94 11.93 -0.87
N SER A 471 -12.24 10.66 -1.16
CA SER A 471 -12.56 9.56 -0.23
C SER A 471 -11.32 8.83 0.32
N ASP A 472 -10.14 9.16 -0.19
CA ASP A 472 -9.00 8.24 -0.14
C ASP A 472 -7.75 8.88 0.47
N PHE A 473 -7.34 8.27 1.57
CA PHE A 473 -5.98 7.79 1.74
C PHE A 473 -5.97 6.35 1.19
N HIS A 474 -5.31 6.08 0.06
CA HIS A 474 -5.31 4.74 -0.53
C HIS A 474 -4.43 3.77 0.26
N ASP A 475 -5.05 2.70 0.76
CA ASP A 475 -4.39 1.45 1.15
C ASP A 475 -4.22 0.67 -0.14
N ASN A 476 -3.08 0.82 -0.78
CA ASN A 476 -2.62 -0.17 -1.74
C ASN A 476 -2.01 -1.29 -0.89
N TYR A 477 -2.85 -2.13 -0.27
CA TYR A 477 -2.38 -3.42 0.21
C TYR A 477 -1.63 -4.08 -0.95
N TYR A 478 -2.14 -3.96 -2.18
CA TYR A 478 -1.46 -4.39 -3.40
C TYR A 478 -1.15 -3.24 -4.38
N GLU A 479 -0.01 -3.33 -5.04
CA GLU A 479 0.24 -2.75 -6.36
C GLU A 479 -0.47 -3.61 -7.41
N TYR A 480 -1.27 -2.98 -8.28
CA TYR A 480 -2.06 -3.67 -9.29
C TYR A 480 -1.49 -3.45 -10.70
N LEU A 481 -1.37 -4.54 -11.44
CA LEU A 481 -0.91 -4.52 -12.83
C LEU A 481 -1.71 -5.50 -13.67
N SER A 482 -2.34 -5.00 -14.74
CA SER A 482 -3.07 -5.82 -15.70
C SER A 482 -2.21 -6.12 -16.92
N ALA A 483 -2.27 -7.34 -17.45
CA ALA A 483 -1.74 -7.69 -18.77
C ALA A 483 -2.89 -7.67 -19.78
N CYS A 484 -2.76 -6.86 -20.81
CA CYS A 484 -3.79 -6.59 -21.81
C CYS A 484 -3.34 -7.07 -23.19
N ARG A 485 -4.21 -7.76 -23.94
CA ARG A 485 -3.99 -8.16 -25.34
C ARG A 485 -4.79 -7.28 -26.28
N LYS A 486 -4.12 -6.72 -27.29
CA LYS A 486 -4.81 -5.97 -28.35
C LYS A 486 -5.78 -6.86 -29.14
N LYS A 487 -7.01 -6.40 -29.39
CA LYS A 487 -8.05 -7.23 -30.05
C LYS A 487 -7.63 -7.84 -31.39
N ASN A 488 -6.84 -7.12 -32.20
CA ASN A 488 -6.42 -7.55 -33.54
C ASN A 488 -4.94 -7.96 -33.61
N SER A 489 -4.30 -8.26 -32.48
CA SER A 489 -2.88 -8.62 -32.44
C SER A 489 -2.58 -9.57 -31.30
N ASN A 490 -1.68 -10.53 -31.52
CA ASN A 490 -1.21 -11.39 -30.43
C ASN A 490 -0.12 -10.72 -29.57
N THR A 491 -0.30 -9.42 -29.30
CA THR A 491 0.68 -8.62 -28.57
C THR A 491 0.08 -8.12 -27.27
N LEU A 492 0.81 -8.34 -26.18
CA LEU A 492 0.47 -7.93 -24.84
C LEU A 492 1.13 -6.59 -24.49
N TYR A 493 0.51 -5.85 -23.58
CA TYR A 493 1.11 -4.73 -22.89
C TYR A 493 0.62 -4.72 -21.44
N THR A 494 1.35 -4.03 -20.57
CA THR A 494 0.95 -3.89 -19.16
C THR A 494 0.23 -2.55 -18.94
N ASN A 495 -0.81 -2.55 -18.10
CA ASN A 495 -1.56 -1.37 -17.71
C ASN A 495 -1.62 -1.29 -16.18
N SER A 496 -1.25 -0.13 -15.61
CA SER A 496 -1.36 0.09 -14.18
C SER A 496 -2.83 0.26 -13.80
N GLY A 497 -3.36 -0.71 -13.04
CA GLY A 497 -4.77 -0.76 -12.66
C GLY A 497 -5.39 -2.14 -12.76
N LEU A 498 -6.68 -2.23 -12.44
CA LEU A 498 -7.42 -3.48 -12.29
C LEU A 498 -7.97 -4.06 -13.60
N ARG A 499 -8.05 -3.26 -14.67
CA ARG A 499 -8.71 -3.63 -15.92
C ARG A 499 -8.02 -3.08 -17.15
N CYS A 500 -8.26 -3.74 -18.28
CA CYS A 500 -7.91 -3.28 -19.61
C CYS A 500 -9.11 -2.51 -20.18
N GLU A 501 -9.00 -1.20 -20.40
CA GLU A 501 -10.16 -0.37 -20.78
C GLU A 501 -10.70 -0.68 -22.19
N LYS A 502 -9.80 -0.86 -23.17
CA LYS A 502 -10.15 -0.99 -24.61
C LYS A 502 -9.83 -2.37 -25.21
N ASP A 503 -9.15 -3.22 -24.45
CA ASP A 503 -8.48 -4.43 -24.93
C ASP A 503 -8.78 -5.64 -24.03
N ILE A 504 -8.41 -6.84 -24.46
CA ILE A 504 -8.74 -8.09 -23.76
C ILE A 504 -7.88 -8.20 -22.51
N GLN A 505 -8.51 -8.38 -21.35
CA GLN A 505 -7.81 -8.62 -20.10
C GLN A 505 -7.34 -10.07 -20.05
N VAL A 506 -6.02 -10.27 -20.01
CA VAL A 506 -5.40 -11.60 -20.01
C VAL A 506 -5.09 -12.07 -18.60
N ALA A 507 -4.54 -11.17 -17.79
CA ALA A 507 -4.18 -11.46 -16.41
C ALA A 507 -4.18 -10.18 -15.56
N LEU A 508 -4.32 -10.35 -14.25
CA LEU A 508 -4.22 -9.32 -13.24
C LEU A 508 -3.27 -9.78 -12.14
N GLY A 509 -2.27 -8.96 -11.85
CA GLY A 509 -1.28 -9.16 -10.80
C GLY A 509 -1.51 -8.17 -9.68
N ARG A 510 -1.34 -8.65 -8.44
CA ARG A 510 -1.46 -7.90 -7.19
C ARG A 510 -0.22 -8.18 -6.37
N PHE A 511 0.53 -7.15 -5.99
CA PHE A 511 1.77 -7.35 -5.23
C PHE A 511 1.94 -6.40 -4.05
N ARG A 512 2.17 -6.97 -2.87
CA ARG A 512 2.49 -6.24 -1.64
C ARG A 512 3.91 -6.55 -1.25
N ASN A 513 4.77 -5.54 -1.22
CA ASN A 513 6.08 -5.68 -0.61
C ASN A 513 5.99 -5.45 0.91
N ALA A 514 5.63 -6.49 1.66
CA ALA A 514 5.56 -6.46 3.13
C ALA A 514 6.80 -7.06 3.82
N VAL A 515 7.92 -7.22 3.11
CA VAL A 515 9.13 -7.87 3.63
C VAL A 515 9.62 -7.22 4.94
N ASN A 516 9.57 -5.89 5.05
CA ASN A 516 9.96 -5.17 6.27
C ASN A 516 8.92 -5.22 7.41
N GLU A 517 7.70 -5.68 7.12
CA GLU A 517 6.58 -5.70 8.09
C GLU A 517 6.33 -7.11 8.61
N THR A 518 6.49 -8.12 7.75
CA THR A 518 6.09 -9.51 8.03
C THR A 518 7.18 -10.53 7.69
N GLY A 519 8.26 -10.11 7.02
CA GLY A 519 9.25 -11.01 6.43
C GLY A 519 8.86 -11.57 5.05
N TRP A 520 7.69 -11.18 4.50
CA TRP A 520 7.16 -11.72 3.24
C TRP A 520 6.74 -10.63 2.25
N GLY A 521 7.05 -10.80 0.97
CA GLY A 521 6.23 -10.26 -0.11
C GLY A 521 4.95 -11.08 -0.27
N ILE A 522 3.88 -10.49 -0.81
CA ILE A 522 2.61 -11.18 -1.06
C ILE A 522 2.23 -10.92 -2.52
N LEU A 523 2.11 -11.97 -3.32
CA LEU A 523 1.84 -11.89 -4.75
C LEU A 523 0.61 -12.73 -5.11
N GLU A 524 -0.36 -12.12 -5.76
CA GLU A 524 -1.46 -12.83 -6.40
C GLU A 524 -1.44 -12.56 -7.89
N VAL A 525 -1.63 -13.60 -8.71
CA VAL A 525 -1.82 -13.44 -10.14
C VAL A 525 -2.97 -14.34 -10.59
N GLU A 526 -3.97 -13.73 -11.20
CA GLU A 526 -5.08 -14.44 -11.82
C GLU A 526 -5.10 -14.20 -13.33
N THR A 527 -5.41 -15.25 -14.11
CA THR A 527 -5.63 -15.14 -15.55
C THR A 527 -7.12 -15.29 -15.87
N PHE A 528 -7.53 -14.79 -17.04
CA PHE A 528 -8.92 -14.78 -17.47
C PHE A 528 -9.13 -15.59 -18.75
N ASN A 529 -10.40 -15.94 -19.00
CA ASN A 529 -10.83 -16.65 -20.20
C ASN A 529 -10.60 -15.78 -21.46
N ASP A 530 -10.88 -16.33 -22.65
CA ASP A 530 -10.79 -15.65 -23.96
C ASP A 530 -9.38 -15.57 -24.60
N VAL A 531 -8.40 -16.21 -23.97
CA VAL A 531 -7.03 -16.37 -24.50
C VAL A 531 -6.51 -17.80 -24.31
N ASP A 532 -5.59 -18.22 -25.18
CA ASP A 532 -4.96 -19.53 -25.10
C ASP A 532 -4.08 -19.69 -23.86
N GLU A 533 -3.89 -20.93 -23.42
CA GLU A 533 -3.18 -21.27 -22.18
C GLU A 533 -1.72 -20.78 -22.17
N MET A 534 -1.05 -20.75 -23.33
CA MET A 534 0.33 -20.28 -23.43
C MET A 534 0.39 -18.77 -23.20
N THR A 535 -0.51 -18.01 -23.81
CA THR A 535 -0.66 -16.56 -23.57
C THR A 535 -0.99 -16.26 -22.11
N GLN A 536 -1.87 -17.04 -21.48
CA GLN A 536 -2.18 -16.91 -20.05
C GLN A 536 -0.94 -17.17 -19.18
N ALA A 537 -0.22 -18.27 -19.42
CA ALA A 537 1.00 -18.61 -18.69
C ALA A 537 2.07 -17.52 -18.82
N PHE A 538 2.34 -17.08 -20.05
CA PHE A 538 3.28 -16.00 -20.33
C PHE A 538 2.88 -14.69 -19.62
N ALA A 539 1.60 -14.30 -19.69
CA ALA A 539 1.11 -13.10 -19.03
C ALA A 539 1.23 -13.16 -17.50
N ALA A 540 0.94 -14.33 -16.90
CA ALA A 540 1.07 -14.51 -15.46
C ALA A 540 2.52 -14.30 -15.00
N GLY A 541 3.48 -14.90 -15.74
CA GLY A 541 4.90 -14.69 -15.50
C GLY A 541 5.34 -13.25 -15.73
N LEU A 542 4.85 -12.61 -16.80
CA LEU A 542 5.15 -11.22 -17.12
C LEU A 542 4.78 -10.29 -15.96
N LEU A 543 3.58 -10.46 -15.39
CA LEU A 543 3.12 -9.62 -14.28
C LEU A 543 3.97 -9.81 -13.02
N GLU A 544 4.31 -11.05 -12.66
CA GLU A 544 5.24 -11.32 -11.55
C GLU A 544 6.61 -10.68 -11.80
N GLY A 545 7.18 -10.87 -12.98
CA GLY A 545 8.50 -10.35 -13.34
C GLY A 545 8.56 -8.83 -13.23
N VAL A 546 7.48 -8.13 -13.59
CA VAL A 546 7.38 -6.67 -13.45
C VAL A 546 7.17 -6.25 -11.99
N LEU A 547 6.16 -6.82 -11.32
CA LEU A 547 5.76 -6.42 -9.96
C LEU A 547 6.84 -6.74 -8.92
N THR A 548 7.56 -7.85 -9.08
CA THR A 548 8.56 -8.32 -8.10
C THR A 548 9.99 -8.04 -8.53
N ARG A 549 10.20 -7.27 -9.61
CA ARG A 549 11.51 -7.03 -10.24
C ARG A 549 12.62 -6.69 -9.25
N GLN A 550 12.34 -5.79 -8.31
CA GLN A 550 13.33 -5.37 -7.31
C GLN A 550 13.73 -6.51 -6.37
N LEU A 551 12.75 -7.31 -5.91
CA LEU A 551 13.02 -8.46 -5.05
C LEU A 551 13.74 -9.57 -5.82
N ILE A 552 13.45 -9.76 -7.11
CA ILE A 552 14.20 -10.70 -7.98
C ILE A 552 15.67 -10.28 -8.04
N THR A 553 15.96 -9.00 -8.28
CA THR A 553 17.35 -8.51 -8.29
C THR A 553 18.04 -8.78 -6.96
N TYR A 554 17.39 -8.52 -5.83
CA TYR A 554 17.98 -8.79 -4.51
C TYR A 554 18.22 -10.27 -4.26
N HIS A 555 17.25 -11.12 -4.60
CA HIS A 555 17.39 -12.57 -4.43
C HIS A 555 18.51 -13.13 -5.31
N PHE A 556 18.58 -12.74 -6.60
CA PHE A 556 19.65 -13.13 -7.51
C PHE A 556 21.04 -12.78 -6.96
N ARG A 557 21.22 -11.57 -6.43
CA ARG A 557 22.50 -11.10 -5.88
C ARG A 557 22.90 -11.84 -4.61
N ASN A 558 21.93 -12.32 -3.83
CA ASN A 558 22.19 -13.07 -2.63
C ASN A 558 22.51 -14.54 -2.92
N THR A 559 21.96 -15.13 -3.99
CA THR A 559 21.98 -16.60 -4.18
C THR A 559 22.73 -17.08 -5.42
N VAL A 560 22.59 -16.41 -6.57
CA VAL A 560 23.07 -16.93 -7.87
C VAL A 560 24.27 -16.17 -8.43
N GLU A 561 24.40 -14.86 -8.14
CA GLU A 561 25.39 -13.96 -8.76
C GLU A 561 26.83 -14.49 -8.72
N GLU A 562 27.24 -15.12 -7.62
CA GLU A 562 28.62 -15.58 -7.38
C GLU A 562 28.78 -17.12 -7.47
N ILE A 563 27.78 -17.85 -7.98
CA ILE A 563 27.82 -19.33 -7.97
C ILE A 563 29.00 -19.94 -8.76
N CYS A 564 29.54 -19.18 -9.70
CA CYS A 564 30.67 -19.57 -10.57
C CYS A 564 32.00 -18.90 -10.19
N ASP A 565 32.03 -18.06 -9.15
CA ASP A 565 33.24 -17.35 -8.77
C ASP A 565 34.30 -18.34 -8.24
N GLY A 566 35.45 -18.41 -8.92
CA GLY A 566 36.50 -19.38 -8.62
C GLY A 566 36.18 -20.84 -9.01
N GLU A 567 35.08 -21.09 -9.71
CA GLU A 567 34.49 -22.41 -9.94
C GLU A 567 34.18 -22.67 -11.44
N GLU A 568 35.06 -22.20 -12.32
CA GLU A 568 34.85 -22.19 -13.77
C GLU A 568 34.63 -23.59 -14.38
N GLU A 569 35.39 -24.59 -13.93
CA GLU A 569 35.27 -25.97 -14.45
C GLU A 569 33.91 -26.59 -14.10
N TYR A 570 33.47 -26.39 -12.85
CA TYR A 570 32.14 -26.79 -12.39
C TYR A 570 31.06 -26.14 -13.25
N CYS A 571 31.11 -24.82 -13.42
CA CYS A 571 30.09 -24.09 -14.18
C CYS A 571 30.09 -24.47 -15.67
N LYS A 572 31.25 -24.76 -16.26
CA LYS A 572 31.33 -25.28 -17.64
C LYS A 572 30.58 -26.62 -17.78
N LYS A 573 30.78 -27.55 -16.84
CA LYS A 573 30.08 -28.84 -16.81
C LYS A 573 28.57 -28.66 -16.57
N LEU A 574 28.21 -27.83 -15.60
CA LEU A 574 26.83 -27.50 -15.27
C LEU A 574 26.09 -26.91 -16.48
N PHE A 575 26.61 -25.86 -17.10
CA PHE A 575 25.95 -25.21 -18.24
C PHE A 575 25.87 -26.12 -19.46
N ALA A 576 26.87 -26.98 -19.71
CA ALA A 576 26.77 -27.99 -20.75
C ALA A 576 25.63 -28.99 -20.47
N TYR A 577 25.52 -29.47 -19.23
CA TYR A 577 24.42 -30.33 -18.80
C TYR A 577 23.05 -29.66 -18.95
N LEU A 578 22.91 -28.44 -18.43
CA LEU A 578 21.64 -27.68 -18.45
C LEU A 578 21.22 -27.35 -19.89
N SER A 579 22.16 -26.99 -20.76
CA SER A 579 21.85 -26.70 -22.18
C SER A 579 21.27 -27.95 -22.86
N LYS A 580 21.92 -29.11 -22.70
CA LYS A 580 21.45 -30.36 -23.27
C LYS A 580 20.10 -30.80 -22.65
N ASN A 581 19.90 -30.55 -21.36
CA ASN A 581 18.63 -30.84 -20.70
C ASN A 581 17.49 -29.96 -21.22
N LEU A 582 17.73 -28.67 -21.44
CA LEU A 582 16.74 -27.75 -22.02
C LEU A 582 16.31 -28.16 -23.44
N GLU A 583 17.22 -28.70 -24.26
CA GLU A 583 16.86 -29.25 -25.57
C GLU A 583 15.87 -30.41 -25.48
N TRP A 584 15.99 -31.23 -24.44
CA TRP A 584 15.06 -32.33 -24.17
C TRP A 584 13.73 -31.81 -23.61
N ILE A 585 13.76 -30.87 -22.66
CA ILE A 585 12.57 -30.25 -22.05
C ILE A 585 11.72 -29.55 -23.12
N LYS A 586 12.36 -28.88 -24.09
CA LYS A 586 11.67 -28.19 -25.20
C LYS A 586 10.71 -29.07 -25.99
N ARG A 587 10.91 -30.39 -25.98
CA ARG A 587 10.03 -31.35 -26.67
C ARG A 587 8.84 -31.80 -25.83
N THR A 588 8.84 -31.52 -24.52
CA THR A 588 7.94 -32.16 -23.56
C THR A 588 7.18 -31.19 -22.64
N VAL A 589 7.68 -29.98 -22.37
CA VAL A 589 7.07 -29.04 -21.41
C VAL A 589 7.01 -27.61 -21.95
N ASN A 590 5.80 -27.14 -22.27
CA ASN A 590 5.59 -25.80 -22.86
C ASN A 590 5.07 -24.74 -21.87
N LEU A 591 3.97 -25.00 -21.14
CA LEU A 591 3.30 -23.96 -20.33
C LEU A 591 4.16 -23.42 -19.17
N THR A 592 4.88 -24.30 -18.47
CA THR A 592 5.79 -23.88 -17.38
C THR A 592 6.88 -22.94 -17.90
N PHE A 593 7.45 -23.22 -19.08
CA PHE A 593 8.46 -22.37 -19.70
C PHE A 593 7.86 -21.11 -20.33
N ALA A 594 6.60 -21.11 -20.76
CA ALA A 594 5.90 -19.89 -21.16
C ALA A 594 5.82 -18.91 -19.98
N GLN A 595 5.43 -19.39 -18.78
CA GLN A 595 5.42 -18.58 -17.56
C GLN A 595 6.82 -18.10 -17.17
N LEU A 596 7.83 -18.99 -17.20
CA LEU A 596 9.22 -18.61 -16.92
C LEU A 596 9.73 -17.53 -17.88
N THR A 597 9.43 -17.68 -19.17
CA THR A 597 9.76 -16.68 -20.21
C THR A 597 9.09 -15.35 -19.91
N GLY A 598 7.82 -15.37 -19.49
CA GLY A 598 7.11 -14.19 -19.01
C GLY A 598 7.85 -13.46 -17.89
N ILE A 599 8.28 -14.17 -16.84
CA ILE A 599 9.04 -13.57 -15.72
C ILE A 599 10.32 -12.93 -16.23
N ASN A 600 11.09 -13.64 -17.05
CA ASN A 600 12.32 -13.10 -17.63
C ASN A 600 12.08 -11.81 -18.42
N TYR A 601 11.00 -11.76 -19.21
CA TYR A 601 10.63 -10.57 -19.99
C TYR A 601 10.17 -9.40 -19.11
N GLY A 602 9.42 -9.68 -18.04
CA GLY A 602 9.00 -8.69 -17.05
C GLY A 602 10.18 -8.13 -16.25
N TYR A 603 11.14 -8.99 -15.92
CA TYR A 603 12.37 -8.64 -15.20
C TYR A 603 13.30 -7.74 -16.03
N LEU A 604 13.55 -8.10 -17.29
CA LEU A 604 14.61 -7.49 -18.12
C LEU A 604 14.27 -6.10 -18.71
N LYS A 605 13.00 -5.69 -18.83
CA LYS A 605 12.63 -4.50 -19.63
C LYS A 605 12.14 -3.27 -18.84
N LYS A 606 12.48 -2.07 -19.37
CA LYS A 606 11.99 -0.74 -18.96
C LYS A 606 10.82 -0.27 -19.87
N ALA A 607 10.10 0.77 -19.43
CA ALA A 607 8.74 1.19 -19.85
C ALA A 607 8.45 1.30 -21.37
N SER A 608 7.16 1.15 -21.73
CA SER A 608 6.58 1.24 -23.08
C SER A 608 6.92 0.06 -24.04
N THR A 609 6.90 -1.17 -23.53
CA THR A 609 7.15 -2.37 -24.35
C THR A 609 5.86 -3.11 -24.67
N MET A 610 5.70 -3.44 -25.95
CA MET A 610 4.75 -4.42 -26.46
C MET A 610 5.41 -5.81 -26.43
N TYR A 611 4.74 -6.82 -25.87
CA TYR A 611 5.27 -8.16 -25.64
C TYR A 611 4.58 -9.18 -26.54
N LYS A 612 5.34 -10.01 -27.24
CA LYS A 612 4.80 -11.15 -27.97
C LYS A 612 4.90 -12.39 -27.07
N PRO A 613 3.80 -13.09 -26.76
CA PRO A 613 3.86 -14.37 -26.06
C PRO A 613 4.68 -15.36 -26.88
N ILE A 614 5.82 -15.76 -26.32
CA ILE A 614 6.71 -16.79 -26.89
C ILE A 614 7.24 -17.66 -25.75
N ILE A 615 7.82 -18.80 -26.12
CA ILE A 615 8.49 -19.68 -25.18
C ILE A 615 9.98 -19.65 -25.51
N SER A 616 10.82 -19.30 -24.52
CA SER A 616 12.27 -19.39 -24.61
C SER A 616 12.78 -20.51 -23.70
N PHE A 617 13.79 -21.23 -24.19
CA PHE A 617 14.51 -22.28 -23.47
C PHE A 617 15.99 -21.90 -23.33
N GLU A 618 16.23 -20.67 -22.90
CA GLU A 618 17.58 -20.10 -22.72
C GLU A 618 18.01 -20.17 -21.26
N LEU A 619 19.33 -20.30 -21.05
CA LEU A 619 19.95 -20.14 -19.74
C LEU A 619 19.93 -18.65 -19.36
N THR A 620 18.94 -18.28 -18.56
CA THR A 620 18.73 -16.92 -18.07
C THR A 620 18.99 -16.85 -16.56
N PRO A 621 19.24 -15.65 -15.99
CA PRO A 621 19.30 -15.47 -14.54
C PRO A 621 18.06 -16.02 -13.81
N ILE A 622 16.87 -15.86 -14.41
CA ILE A 622 15.61 -16.38 -13.86
C ILE A 622 15.57 -17.91 -13.90
N TYR A 623 16.06 -18.54 -14.98
CA TYR A 623 16.18 -20.00 -15.04
C TYR A 623 17.12 -20.53 -13.96
N MET A 624 18.27 -19.88 -13.76
CA MET A 624 19.23 -20.27 -12.71
C MET A 624 18.63 -20.20 -11.30
N ILE A 625 17.79 -19.22 -11.02
CA ILE A 625 17.05 -19.11 -9.74
C ILE A 625 16.12 -20.32 -9.50
N GLN A 626 15.59 -20.96 -10.54
CA GLN A 626 14.73 -22.15 -10.38
C GLN A 626 15.50 -23.38 -9.90
N LEU A 627 16.81 -23.42 -10.15
CA LEU A 627 17.65 -24.59 -9.92
C LEU A 627 18.14 -24.72 -8.48
N ALA A 628 17.71 -23.86 -7.55
CA ALA A 628 18.24 -23.82 -6.19
C ALA A 628 18.27 -25.20 -5.50
N GLY A 629 17.20 -25.99 -5.61
CA GLY A 629 17.17 -27.35 -5.08
C GLY A 629 17.94 -28.38 -5.90
N GLU A 630 18.01 -28.21 -7.23
CA GLU A 630 18.73 -29.11 -8.13
C GLU A 630 20.25 -29.01 -7.92
N VAL A 631 20.74 -27.79 -7.65
CA VAL A 631 22.16 -27.48 -7.48
C VAL A 631 22.76 -28.29 -6.33
N PHE A 632 22.01 -28.60 -5.26
CA PHE A 632 22.53 -29.43 -4.16
C PHE A 632 23.05 -30.80 -4.61
N ASP A 633 22.35 -31.44 -5.55
CA ASP A 633 22.75 -32.72 -6.12
C ASP A 633 23.73 -32.52 -7.29
N LEU A 634 23.48 -31.54 -8.17
CA LEU A 634 24.34 -31.28 -9.33
C LEU A 634 25.74 -30.83 -8.96
N GLU A 635 25.93 -30.14 -7.83
CA GLU A 635 27.25 -29.84 -7.27
C GLU A 635 28.05 -31.14 -7.06
N LYS A 636 27.43 -32.17 -6.49
CA LYS A 636 28.07 -33.49 -6.28
C LYS A 636 28.31 -34.22 -7.60
N VAL A 637 27.37 -34.14 -8.56
CA VAL A 637 27.54 -34.74 -9.91
C VAL A 637 28.77 -34.18 -10.61
N PHE A 638 29.02 -32.86 -10.50
CA PHE A 638 30.08 -32.18 -11.24
C PHE A 638 31.36 -31.95 -10.42
N GLY A 639 31.48 -32.57 -9.25
CA GLY A 639 32.74 -32.66 -8.50
C GLY A 639 32.95 -31.59 -7.42
N LYS A 640 31.93 -30.78 -7.09
CA LYS A 640 31.97 -29.91 -5.90
C LYS A 640 31.67 -30.75 -4.65
N ASN A 641 32.64 -30.81 -3.74
CA ASN A 641 32.52 -31.55 -2.50
C ASN A 641 32.06 -30.60 -1.37
N LYS A 642 30.78 -30.20 -1.40
CA LYS A 642 30.15 -29.41 -0.32
C LYS A 642 29.53 -30.30 0.74
N THR A 643 29.37 -29.76 1.95
CA THR A 643 28.70 -30.43 3.06
C THR A 643 27.25 -30.78 2.73
N ASP A 644 26.79 -31.92 3.25
CA ASP A 644 25.43 -32.38 3.04
C ASP A 644 24.39 -31.38 3.56
N ALA A 645 23.40 -31.10 2.72
CA ALA A 645 22.34 -30.17 3.02
C ALA A 645 21.22 -30.87 3.81
N THR A 646 20.84 -30.32 4.97
CA THR A 646 19.71 -30.78 5.79
C THR A 646 18.58 -29.76 5.66
N HIS A 647 17.49 -30.11 4.97
CA HIS A 647 16.39 -29.20 4.64
C HIS A 647 15.04 -29.63 5.24
N CYS A 648 14.62 -28.91 6.27
CA CYS A 648 13.23 -28.78 6.65
C CYS A 648 12.66 -29.81 7.65
N SER A 649 11.57 -29.42 8.32
CA SER A 649 10.75 -30.26 9.18
C SER A 649 9.28 -30.15 8.73
N GLY A 650 8.60 -31.28 8.61
CA GLY A 650 7.19 -31.38 8.21
C GLY A 650 6.35 -32.16 9.22
N LEU A 651 5.08 -31.78 9.36
CA LEU A 651 4.14 -32.47 10.24
C LEU A 651 2.72 -32.45 9.65
N ILE A 652 2.11 -33.63 9.57
CA ILE A 652 0.66 -33.79 9.38
C ILE A 652 0.09 -34.31 10.70
N LYS A 653 -0.91 -33.64 11.27
CA LYS A 653 -1.45 -33.98 12.60
C LYS A 653 -2.98 -34.00 12.57
N LEU A 654 -3.56 -35.10 13.00
CA LEU A 654 -4.99 -35.23 13.26
C LEU A 654 -5.32 -34.65 14.64
N ALA A 655 -6.26 -33.72 14.74
CA ALA A 655 -6.69 -33.20 16.04
C ALA A 655 -7.40 -34.29 16.87
N PRO A 656 -7.54 -34.11 18.20
CA PRO A 656 -8.40 -34.96 19.02
C PRO A 656 -9.79 -35.11 18.41
N ASP A 657 -10.36 -36.31 18.54
CA ASP A 657 -11.71 -36.66 18.03
C ASP A 657 -11.91 -36.42 16.52
N ASN A 658 -10.82 -36.34 15.74
CA ASN A 658 -10.81 -35.97 14.33
C ASN A 658 -11.45 -34.59 14.08
N ALA A 659 -11.44 -33.69 15.06
CA ALA A 659 -12.07 -32.37 14.96
C ALA A 659 -11.48 -31.49 13.84
N ASP A 660 -10.21 -31.73 13.48
CA ASP A 660 -9.49 -31.02 12.43
C ASP A 660 -8.29 -31.86 11.95
N LEU A 661 -7.68 -31.46 10.83
CA LEU A 661 -6.50 -32.07 10.26
C LEU A 661 -5.52 -30.99 9.81
N PHE A 662 -4.37 -30.96 10.48
CA PHE A 662 -3.32 -29.97 10.28
C PHE A 662 -2.23 -30.48 9.36
N ILE A 663 -1.65 -29.57 8.58
CA ILE A 663 -0.42 -29.80 7.82
C ILE A 663 0.47 -28.57 7.96
N ALA A 664 1.73 -28.77 8.33
CA ALA A 664 2.70 -27.71 8.51
C ALA A 664 4.09 -28.09 8.02
N HIS A 665 4.87 -27.07 7.70
CA HIS A 665 6.20 -27.18 7.15
C HIS A 665 7.07 -26.01 7.63
N VAL A 666 8.33 -26.30 7.93
CA VAL A 666 9.36 -25.35 8.35
C VAL A 666 10.54 -25.51 7.43
N SER A 667 10.83 -24.47 6.65
CA SER A 667 11.98 -24.49 5.75
C SER A 667 13.27 -24.26 6.50
N MET A 668 14.30 -25.03 6.17
CA MET A 668 15.67 -24.77 6.62
C MET A 668 16.53 -24.41 5.42
N SER A 669 17.30 -23.33 5.52
CA SER A 669 18.20 -22.88 4.45
C SER A 669 19.25 -21.92 5.01
N SER A 670 20.16 -21.47 4.15
CA SER A 670 21.05 -20.36 4.46
C SER A 670 20.26 -19.04 4.58
N TYR A 671 20.69 -18.15 5.47
CA TYR A 671 19.91 -16.97 5.86
C TYR A 671 19.78 -15.91 4.74
N GLU A 672 20.71 -15.85 3.80
CA GLU A 672 20.67 -14.98 2.61
C GLU A 672 19.50 -15.27 1.66
N THR A 673 18.90 -16.46 1.77
CA THR A 673 17.74 -16.88 0.97
C THR A 673 16.43 -16.25 1.45
N MET A 674 16.41 -15.59 2.62
CA MET A 674 15.21 -15.00 3.24
C MET A 674 14.58 -13.80 2.52
N ASN A 675 14.83 -13.60 1.22
CA ASN A 675 13.94 -12.81 0.38
C ASN A 675 12.74 -13.69 0.01
N ARG A 676 11.63 -13.56 0.72
CA ARG A 676 10.49 -14.48 0.63
C ARG A 676 9.26 -13.86 0.00
N ILE A 677 8.46 -14.64 -0.73
CA ILE A 677 7.16 -14.24 -1.28
C ILE A 677 6.13 -15.35 -1.05
N LEU A 678 4.98 -15.02 -0.46
CA LEU A 678 3.79 -15.88 -0.45
C LEU A 678 3.04 -15.66 -1.77
N LYS A 679 2.74 -16.73 -2.49
CA LYS A 679 2.19 -16.66 -3.84
C LYS A 679 0.81 -17.31 -3.92
N PHE A 680 -0.06 -16.70 -4.71
CA PHE A 680 -1.33 -17.26 -5.14
C PHE A 680 -1.43 -17.14 -6.66
N TYR A 681 -1.47 -18.27 -7.36
CA TYR A 681 -1.79 -18.30 -8.78
C TYR A 681 -3.18 -18.86 -9.00
N LYS A 682 -3.96 -18.22 -9.88
CA LYS A 682 -5.23 -18.76 -10.36
C LYS A 682 -5.28 -18.66 -11.87
N PHE A 683 -5.18 -19.79 -12.54
CA PHE A 683 -5.28 -19.84 -13.99
C PHE A 683 -6.73 -20.10 -14.42
N ALA A 684 -7.14 -19.44 -15.51
CA ALA A 684 -8.36 -19.72 -16.26
C ALA A 684 -8.18 -20.90 -17.23
N PHE A 685 -7.37 -21.89 -16.83
CA PHE A 685 -7.26 -23.16 -17.57
C PHE A 685 -8.53 -23.99 -17.38
N ASP A 686 -8.75 -24.91 -18.31
CA ASP A 686 -9.84 -25.88 -18.24
C ASP A 686 -9.71 -26.71 -16.96
N LYS A 687 -10.66 -26.53 -16.02
CA LYS A 687 -10.61 -27.12 -14.68
C LYS A 687 -10.71 -28.63 -14.69
N GLU A 688 -11.32 -29.22 -15.71
CA GLU A 688 -11.40 -30.68 -15.83
C GLU A 688 -10.05 -31.28 -16.22
N LYS A 689 -9.27 -30.55 -17.05
CA LYS A 689 -7.93 -30.95 -17.46
C LYS A 689 -6.85 -30.56 -16.45
N VAL A 690 -7.04 -29.44 -15.76
CA VAL A 690 -6.11 -28.88 -14.79
C VAL A 690 -6.84 -28.65 -13.47
N PRO A 691 -7.09 -29.71 -12.67
CA PRO A 691 -7.80 -29.58 -11.39
C PRO A 691 -7.06 -28.67 -10.39
N GLY A 692 -5.73 -28.60 -10.47
CA GLY A 692 -4.88 -27.67 -9.73
C GLY A 692 -4.73 -26.30 -10.43
N TYR A 693 -5.80 -25.76 -11.02
CA TYR A 693 -5.78 -24.47 -11.72
C TYR A 693 -5.45 -23.29 -10.78
N ALA A 694 -5.74 -23.40 -9.49
CA ALA A 694 -5.32 -22.44 -8.48
C ALA A 694 -4.41 -23.06 -7.42
N THR A 695 -3.33 -22.37 -7.06
CA THR A 695 -2.37 -22.80 -6.05
C THR A 695 -1.96 -21.66 -5.14
N SER A 696 -1.77 -21.97 -3.86
CA SER A 696 -1.24 -21.05 -2.86
C SER A 696 -0.07 -21.69 -2.13
N PHE A 697 1.06 -20.99 -2.03
CA PHE A 697 2.31 -21.58 -1.55
C PHE A 697 3.32 -20.52 -1.08
N SER A 698 4.27 -20.92 -0.24
CA SER A 698 5.43 -20.11 0.12
C SER A 698 6.53 -20.26 -0.93
N SER A 699 7.22 -19.18 -1.28
CA SER A 699 8.19 -19.16 -2.38
C SER A 699 9.20 -18.00 -2.22
N TYR A 700 9.92 -17.72 -3.30
CA TYR A 700 10.98 -16.73 -3.41
C TYR A 700 10.76 -15.86 -4.68
N PRO A 701 11.34 -14.67 -4.76
CA PRO A 701 11.22 -13.79 -5.92
C PRO A 701 11.66 -14.47 -7.22
N GLY A 702 10.78 -14.51 -8.22
CA GLY A 702 11.06 -15.08 -9.54
C GLY A 702 11.07 -16.61 -9.62
N VAL A 703 10.90 -17.33 -8.50
CA VAL A 703 10.81 -18.80 -8.45
C VAL A 703 9.39 -19.27 -8.72
N LEU A 704 9.16 -20.14 -9.70
CA LEU A 704 7.83 -20.67 -10.02
C LEU A 704 7.34 -21.76 -9.05
N ALA A 705 8.26 -22.54 -8.49
CA ALA A 705 7.99 -23.56 -7.48
C ALA A 705 7.99 -22.98 -6.05
N SER A 706 7.74 -23.81 -5.05
CA SER A 706 7.82 -23.39 -3.65
C SER A 706 9.27 -23.39 -3.15
N LEU A 707 10.07 -24.41 -3.51
CA LEU A 707 11.43 -24.70 -3.00
C LEU A 707 11.53 -24.89 -1.48
N ASP A 708 10.39 -24.84 -0.80
CA ASP A 708 10.32 -25.12 0.63
C ASP A 708 10.21 -26.63 0.90
N ASP A 709 9.26 -27.38 0.34
CA ASP A 709 8.02 -27.01 -0.37
C ASP A 709 6.78 -27.05 0.55
N PHE A 710 5.88 -26.06 0.45
CA PHE A 710 4.55 -26.05 1.07
C PHE A 710 3.52 -25.50 0.09
N ILE A 711 2.61 -26.35 -0.38
CA ILE A 711 1.70 -26.03 -1.50
C ILE A 711 0.28 -26.49 -1.20
N LEU A 712 -0.69 -25.59 -1.41
CA LEU A 712 -2.13 -25.87 -1.38
C LEU A 712 -2.69 -25.72 -2.80
N ALA A 713 -3.44 -26.70 -3.29
CA ALA A 713 -3.99 -26.71 -4.64
C ALA A 713 -5.52 -26.83 -4.66
N SER A 714 -6.17 -26.18 -5.63
CA SER A 714 -7.63 -26.24 -5.85
C SER A 714 -8.17 -27.63 -6.11
N SER A 715 -7.30 -28.59 -6.49
CA SER A 715 -7.65 -30.01 -6.59
C SER A 715 -7.94 -30.67 -5.24
N GLY A 716 -7.84 -29.94 -4.13
CA GLY A 716 -8.06 -30.45 -2.79
C GLY A 716 -6.83 -31.10 -2.15
N LEU A 717 -5.64 -30.89 -2.74
CA LEU A 717 -4.38 -31.45 -2.27
C LEU A 717 -3.57 -30.41 -1.49
N ALA A 718 -3.04 -30.82 -0.34
CA ALA A 718 -2.01 -30.10 0.40
C ALA A 718 -0.72 -30.92 0.40
N ILE A 719 0.40 -30.28 0.04
CA ILE A 719 1.63 -30.96 -0.35
C ILE A 719 2.79 -30.32 0.42
N ILE A 720 3.60 -31.15 1.06
CA ILE A 720 4.86 -30.75 1.69
C ILE A 720 5.98 -31.72 1.32
N GLU A 721 7.23 -31.31 1.47
CA GLU A 721 8.38 -32.20 1.35
C GLU A 721 9.44 -31.94 2.42
N THR A 722 10.33 -32.90 2.67
CA THR A 722 11.65 -32.63 3.27
C THR A 722 12.74 -33.36 2.50
N THR A 723 13.88 -32.72 2.29
CA THR A 723 14.95 -33.24 1.41
C THR A 723 15.71 -34.39 2.04
N ILE A 724 15.96 -35.45 1.28
CA ILE A 724 16.78 -36.59 1.68
C ILE A 724 18.16 -36.51 1.03
N SER A 725 19.21 -36.46 1.85
CA SER A 725 20.58 -36.46 1.35
C SER A 725 20.95 -37.79 0.71
N ILE A 726 21.73 -37.76 -0.37
CA ILE A 726 22.30 -38.98 -0.97
C ILE A 726 23.76 -39.11 -0.52
N PHE A 727 24.03 -40.08 0.35
CA PHE A 727 25.39 -40.41 0.80
C PHE A 727 26.09 -41.40 -0.13
N ASN A 728 25.33 -42.28 -0.78
CA ASN A 728 25.85 -43.17 -1.81
C ASN A 728 25.96 -42.42 -3.16
N HIS A 729 27.09 -41.73 -3.35
CA HIS A 729 27.31 -40.91 -4.55
C HIS A 729 27.34 -41.72 -5.87
N SER A 730 27.52 -43.04 -5.82
CA SER A 730 27.45 -43.89 -7.03
C SER A 730 26.08 -43.83 -7.72
N LEU A 731 25.02 -43.49 -6.97
CA LEU A 731 23.67 -43.32 -7.52
C LEU A 731 23.61 -42.18 -8.55
N TYR A 732 24.46 -41.15 -8.42
CA TYR A 732 24.47 -40.02 -9.34
C TYR A 732 24.87 -40.40 -10.78
N ASN A 733 25.43 -41.60 -11.01
CA ASN A 733 25.62 -42.15 -12.35
C ASN A 733 24.30 -42.32 -13.13
N ALA A 734 23.16 -42.31 -12.43
CA ALA A 734 21.83 -42.34 -13.04
C ALA A 734 21.33 -40.96 -13.50
N VAL A 735 21.99 -39.86 -13.11
CA VAL A 735 21.62 -38.49 -13.53
C VAL A 735 22.05 -38.28 -14.99
N ARG A 736 21.10 -37.87 -15.83
CA ARG A 736 21.26 -37.70 -17.28
C ARG A 736 20.65 -36.37 -17.70
N SER A 737 21.14 -35.82 -18.81
CA SER A 737 20.59 -34.58 -19.39
C SER A 737 19.37 -34.87 -20.27
N ASP A 738 19.29 -36.05 -20.87
CA ASP A 738 18.15 -36.50 -21.67
C ASP A 738 17.26 -37.49 -20.91
N GLY A 739 15.95 -37.45 -21.18
CA GLY A 739 14.97 -38.36 -20.59
C GLY A 739 14.56 -38.01 -19.14
N GLN A 740 14.98 -36.87 -18.60
CA GLN A 740 14.80 -36.50 -17.19
C GLN A 740 14.35 -35.04 -17.01
N LEU A 741 13.34 -34.82 -16.15
CA LEU A 741 12.85 -33.50 -15.76
C LEU A 741 13.34 -33.17 -14.35
N HIS A 742 13.90 -31.98 -14.16
CA HIS A 742 14.20 -31.44 -12.84
C HIS A 742 12.98 -31.44 -11.91
N CYS A 743 13.22 -31.60 -10.61
CA CYS A 743 12.18 -31.73 -9.58
C CYS A 743 11.20 -30.57 -9.59
N TRP A 744 11.68 -29.33 -9.69
CA TRP A 744 10.81 -28.14 -9.71
C TRP A 744 9.78 -28.14 -10.86
N ILE A 745 10.14 -28.73 -12.01
CA ILE A 745 9.22 -28.87 -13.15
C ILE A 745 8.18 -29.95 -12.85
N ARG A 746 8.66 -31.10 -12.34
CA ARG A 746 7.80 -32.24 -12.01
C ARG A 746 6.79 -31.91 -10.92
N SER A 747 7.20 -31.15 -9.88
CA SER A 747 6.31 -30.74 -8.79
C SER A 747 5.20 -29.81 -9.27
N ILE A 748 5.51 -28.84 -10.15
CA ILE A 748 4.50 -27.95 -10.76
C ILE A 748 3.52 -28.76 -11.61
N ILE A 749 4.01 -29.66 -12.47
CA ILE A 749 3.17 -30.46 -13.36
C ILE A 749 2.26 -31.41 -12.56
N ALA A 750 2.83 -32.12 -11.57
CA ALA A 750 2.06 -33.02 -10.72
C ALA A 750 0.97 -32.27 -9.95
N THR A 751 1.28 -31.09 -9.40
CA THR A 751 0.33 -30.28 -8.65
C THR A 751 -0.81 -29.76 -9.52
N LYS A 752 -0.52 -29.36 -10.76
CA LYS A 752 -1.53 -28.86 -11.70
C LYS A 752 -2.46 -29.97 -12.22
N LEU A 753 -1.92 -31.15 -12.51
CA LEU A 753 -2.65 -32.22 -13.21
C LEU A 753 -3.31 -33.25 -12.28
N ALA A 754 -2.86 -33.39 -11.03
CA ALA A 754 -3.37 -34.41 -10.13
C ALA A 754 -4.67 -33.98 -9.44
N ASN A 755 -5.66 -34.87 -9.46
CA ASN A 755 -6.90 -34.73 -8.69
C ASN A 755 -6.89 -35.53 -7.38
N THR A 756 -5.99 -36.50 -7.24
CA THR A 756 -5.85 -37.33 -6.03
C THR A 756 -4.39 -37.42 -5.60
N ALA A 757 -4.14 -37.68 -4.32
CA ALA A 757 -2.78 -37.83 -3.79
C ALA A 757 -2.00 -38.95 -4.51
N LYS A 758 -2.63 -40.09 -4.79
CA LYS A 758 -2.04 -41.19 -5.57
C LYS A 758 -1.65 -40.76 -6.98
N GLN A 759 -2.53 -40.04 -7.67
CA GLN A 759 -2.26 -39.55 -9.02
C GLN A 759 -1.09 -38.56 -9.02
N TRP A 760 -0.98 -37.71 -8.00
CA TRP A 760 0.15 -36.80 -7.83
C TRP A 760 1.46 -37.59 -7.78
N MET A 761 1.53 -38.65 -6.98
CA MET A 761 2.71 -39.52 -6.89
C MET A 761 3.09 -40.14 -8.23
N GLN A 762 2.09 -40.65 -8.97
CA GLN A 762 2.30 -41.29 -10.27
C GLN A 762 2.80 -40.31 -11.35
N ILE A 763 2.33 -39.06 -11.32
CA ILE A 763 2.77 -38.03 -12.26
C ILE A 763 4.18 -37.56 -11.90
N PHE A 764 4.44 -37.28 -10.62
CA PHE A 764 5.74 -36.79 -10.14
C PHE A 764 6.88 -37.80 -10.36
N ALA A 765 6.60 -39.11 -10.25
CA ALA A 765 7.60 -40.16 -10.44
C ALA A 765 8.11 -40.29 -11.89
N ARG A 766 7.40 -39.73 -12.88
CA ARG A 766 7.82 -39.79 -14.28
C ARG A 766 9.03 -38.91 -14.52
N TYR A 767 9.94 -39.39 -15.38
CA TYR A 767 11.15 -38.66 -15.77
C TYR A 767 12.01 -38.22 -14.57
N ASN A 768 12.07 -39.05 -13.52
CA ASN A 768 12.88 -38.78 -12.33
C ASN A 768 14.32 -38.38 -12.70
N SER A 769 14.72 -37.18 -12.28
CA SER A 769 16.05 -36.63 -12.51
C SER A 769 17.11 -37.14 -11.54
N GLY A 770 16.70 -37.65 -10.36
CA GLY A 770 17.66 -37.94 -9.29
C GLY A 770 18.28 -36.70 -8.65
N THR A 771 17.64 -35.54 -8.82
CA THR A 771 18.06 -34.25 -8.30
C THR A 771 16.92 -33.63 -7.50
N TYR A 772 17.27 -32.85 -6.50
CA TYR A 772 16.43 -32.40 -5.41
C TYR A 772 15.63 -33.59 -4.81
N ASN A 773 16.38 -34.53 -4.25
CA ASN A 773 15.85 -35.79 -3.76
C ASN A 773 15.09 -35.58 -2.44
N ASN A 774 13.77 -35.82 -2.44
CA ASN A 774 12.90 -35.44 -1.33
C ASN A 774 11.97 -36.59 -0.88
N GLN A 775 11.48 -36.50 0.36
CA GLN A 775 10.29 -37.19 0.84
C GLN A 775 9.08 -36.25 0.67
N TRP A 776 8.23 -36.53 -0.31
CA TRP A 776 6.98 -35.81 -0.55
C TRP A 776 5.83 -36.44 0.23
N SER A 777 5.05 -35.62 0.93
CA SER A 777 3.81 -36.01 1.62
C SER A 777 2.63 -35.24 1.02
N VAL A 778 1.65 -35.96 0.47
CA VAL A 778 0.48 -35.38 -0.18
C VAL A 778 -0.78 -35.80 0.55
N LEU A 779 -1.46 -34.81 1.12
CA LEU A 779 -2.69 -34.95 1.86
C LEU A 779 -3.89 -34.57 0.98
N ASP A 780 -4.90 -35.42 0.91
CA ASP A 780 -6.14 -35.16 0.18
C ASP A 780 -7.25 -34.71 1.11
N TYR A 781 -7.42 -33.38 1.26
CA TYR A 781 -8.43 -32.79 2.13
C TYR A 781 -9.86 -33.07 1.68
N LYS A 782 -10.09 -33.50 0.43
CA LYS A 782 -11.43 -33.91 -0.04
C LYS A 782 -11.93 -35.14 0.71
N LEU A 783 -11.02 -35.97 1.22
CA LEU A 783 -11.32 -37.21 1.92
C LEU A 783 -11.41 -37.04 3.44
N PHE A 784 -11.13 -35.85 3.97
CA PHE A 784 -11.26 -35.54 5.39
C PHE A 784 -12.56 -34.79 5.67
N LYS A 785 -13.27 -35.22 6.71
CA LYS A 785 -14.47 -34.56 7.24
C LYS A 785 -14.34 -34.44 8.75
N PRO A 786 -14.42 -33.22 9.32
CA PRO A 786 -14.33 -33.00 10.75
C PRO A 786 -15.30 -33.86 11.55
N ASN A 787 -14.81 -34.46 12.64
CA ASN A 787 -15.56 -35.32 13.57
C ASN A 787 -16.05 -36.65 12.98
N GLU A 788 -15.68 -36.99 11.75
CA GLU A 788 -15.98 -38.30 11.15
C GLU A 788 -14.78 -39.25 11.25
N LYS A 789 -15.02 -40.56 11.10
CA LYS A 789 -13.93 -41.54 11.02
C LYS A 789 -13.12 -41.31 9.75
N LEU A 790 -11.80 -41.39 9.87
CA LEU A 790 -10.91 -41.31 8.70
C LEU A 790 -11.21 -42.42 7.69
N PRO A 791 -11.05 -42.15 6.38
CA PRO A 791 -11.13 -43.19 5.35
C PRO A 791 -10.05 -44.26 5.59
N THR A 792 -10.28 -45.46 5.06
CA THR A 792 -9.32 -46.57 5.20
C THR A 792 -8.03 -46.33 4.42
N ASN A 793 -8.08 -45.54 3.34
CA ASN A 793 -7.02 -45.37 2.36
C ASN A 793 -7.17 -44.05 1.60
N ASN A 794 -6.09 -43.65 0.93
CA ASN A 794 -5.89 -42.49 0.04
C ASN A 794 -5.89 -41.09 0.67
N LEU A 795 -6.08 -40.96 1.99
CA LEU A 795 -6.02 -39.66 2.65
C LEU A 795 -4.60 -39.07 2.63
N LEU A 796 -3.59 -39.90 2.85
CA LEU A 796 -2.19 -39.48 2.85
C LEU A 796 -1.36 -40.43 2.00
N TRP A 797 -0.66 -39.90 1.00
CA TRP A 797 0.38 -40.62 0.28
C TRP A 797 1.75 -40.03 0.57
N VAL A 798 2.76 -40.90 0.64
CA VAL A 798 4.17 -40.50 0.81
C VAL A 798 4.99 -41.09 -0.32
N LEU A 799 5.89 -40.29 -0.88
CA LEU A 799 6.82 -40.66 -1.95
C LEU A 799 8.23 -40.25 -1.57
N GLU A 800 9.21 -41.12 -1.82
CA GLU A 800 10.63 -40.84 -1.65
C GLU A 800 11.36 -41.10 -2.96
N GLN A 801 12.27 -40.18 -3.31
CA GLN A 801 13.04 -40.21 -4.55
C GLN A 801 14.54 -40.26 -4.27
N THR A 802 15.25 -41.08 -5.03
CA THR A 802 16.71 -41.02 -5.19
C THR A 802 17.05 -40.99 -6.69
N PRO A 803 18.32 -40.79 -7.07
CA PRO A 803 18.73 -41.09 -8.44
C PRO A 803 18.38 -42.53 -8.81
N GLY A 804 17.63 -42.69 -9.90
CA GLY A 804 17.24 -43.99 -10.45
C GLY A 804 16.06 -44.72 -9.79
N LEU A 805 15.56 -44.28 -8.62
CA LEU A 805 14.45 -44.95 -7.93
C LEU A 805 13.45 -43.96 -7.32
N VAL A 806 12.17 -44.29 -7.41
CA VAL A 806 11.08 -43.62 -6.71
C VAL A 806 10.19 -44.67 -6.07
N ILE A 807 9.89 -44.52 -4.78
CA ILE A 807 8.97 -45.39 -4.04
C ILE A 807 7.83 -44.53 -3.50
N SER A 808 6.59 -45.01 -3.59
CA SER A 808 5.44 -44.33 -3.00
C SER A 808 4.44 -45.31 -2.41
N HIS A 809 3.86 -44.94 -1.26
CA HIS A 809 2.87 -45.74 -0.55
C HIS A 809 1.77 -44.87 0.06
N ASP A 810 0.60 -45.48 0.23
CA ASP A 810 -0.49 -44.93 1.02
C ASP A 810 -0.17 -45.08 2.52
N MET A 811 -0.08 -43.95 3.21
CA MET A 811 0.26 -43.85 4.63
C MET A 811 -0.95 -43.46 5.49
N THR A 812 -2.17 -43.59 4.96
CA THR A 812 -3.41 -43.34 5.71
C THR A 812 -3.52 -44.20 6.97
N TRP A 813 -3.07 -45.46 6.90
CA TRP A 813 -3.03 -46.36 8.04
C TRP A 813 -2.14 -45.83 9.19
N PHE A 814 -1.03 -45.17 8.85
CA PHE A 814 -0.10 -44.61 9.83
C PHE A 814 -0.76 -43.45 10.56
N LEU A 815 -1.37 -42.53 9.81
CA LEU A 815 -2.10 -41.39 10.38
C LEU A 815 -3.25 -41.87 11.28
N LYS A 816 -3.95 -42.94 10.90
CA LYS A 816 -5.02 -43.55 11.71
C LYS A 816 -4.52 -44.15 13.02
N ASN A 817 -3.37 -44.81 13.00
CA ASN A 817 -2.84 -45.53 14.16
C ASN A 817 -2.08 -44.60 15.13
N TYR A 818 -1.37 -43.61 14.61
CA TYR A 818 -0.49 -42.75 15.40
C TYR A 818 -1.00 -41.32 15.57
N THR A 819 -2.02 -40.91 14.81
CA THR A 819 -2.61 -39.55 14.78
C THR A 819 -1.70 -38.46 14.21
N TYR A 820 -0.53 -38.79 13.68
CA TYR A 820 0.38 -37.86 13.01
C TYR A 820 1.27 -38.55 11.98
N TRP A 821 1.88 -37.77 11.09
CA TRP A 821 2.98 -38.17 10.20
C TRP A 821 4.08 -37.10 10.25
N PRO A 822 5.28 -37.43 10.74
CA PRO A 822 6.40 -36.49 10.77
C PRO A 822 7.35 -36.69 9.58
N SER A 823 8.04 -35.61 9.19
CA SER A 823 9.06 -35.61 8.13
C SER A 823 10.24 -34.73 8.55
N TYR A 824 11.48 -35.19 8.39
CA TYR A 824 12.66 -34.55 8.97
C TYR A 824 13.99 -35.00 8.33
N ASN A 825 14.06 -34.99 6.98
CA ASN A 825 15.27 -35.27 6.19
C ASN A 825 15.80 -36.70 6.15
N ILE A 826 15.11 -37.65 6.77
CA ILE A 826 15.55 -39.04 6.79
C ILE A 826 14.48 -39.86 6.06
N PRO A 827 14.86 -40.72 5.09
CA PRO A 827 13.90 -41.57 4.42
C PRO A 827 13.29 -42.58 5.40
N TYR A 828 11.98 -42.73 5.32
CA TYR A 828 11.18 -43.71 6.04
C TYR A 828 11.24 -45.08 5.36
N PHE A 829 11.19 -45.13 4.02
CA PHE A 829 11.14 -46.42 3.34
C PHE A 829 12.51 -47.11 3.39
N LYS A 830 12.53 -48.32 3.96
CA LYS A 830 13.75 -49.11 4.18
C LYS A 830 14.64 -49.21 2.94
N ILE A 831 14.06 -49.46 1.77
CA ILE A 831 14.81 -49.57 0.51
C ILE A 831 15.53 -48.26 0.18
N ILE A 832 14.84 -47.11 0.33
CA ILE A 832 15.44 -45.81 0.10
C ILE A 832 16.55 -45.54 1.11
N SER A 833 16.30 -45.83 2.39
CA SER A 833 17.31 -45.70 3.46
C SER A 833 18.56 -46.55 3.21
N GLU A 834 18.42 -47.72 2.61
CA GLU A 834 19.53 -48.60 2.25
C GLU A 834 20.32 -48.05 1.06
N ILE A 835 19.67 -47.79 -0.07
CA ILE A 835 20.40 -47.40 -1.29
C ILE A 835 21.05 -46.02 -1.18
N SER A 836 20.44 -45.09 -0.44
CA SER A 836 20.93 -43.72 -0.26
C SER A 836 22.09 -43.62 0.74
N GLY A 837 22.38 -44.69 1.50
CA GLY A 837 23.47 -44.73 2.49
C GLY A 837 23.08 -44.30 3.91
N PHE A 838 21.79 -44.04 4.17
CA PHE A 838 21.32 -43.65 5.51
C PHE A 838 21.44 -44.78 6.53
N LYS A 839 21.25 -46.04 6.10
CA LYS A 839 21.35 -47.20 7.00
C LYS A 839 22.75 -47.35 7.57
N GLU A 840 23.78 -47.23 6.73
CA GLU A 840 25.19 -47.30 7.12
C GLU A 840 25.56 -46.12 8.02
N LYS A 841 25.15 -44.89 7.65
CA LYS A 841 25.35 -43.70 8.49
C LYS A 841 24.66 -43.81 9.84
N GLY A 842 23.46 -44.38 9.86
CA GLY A 842 22.69 -44.64 11.08
C GLY A 842 23.39 -45.60 12.03
N GLN A 843 24.17 -46.57 11.55
CA GLN A 843 24.96 -47.44 12.44
C GLN A 843 26.03 -46.67 13.22
N LEU A 844 26.52 -45.57 12.66
CA LEU A 844 27.56 -44.73 13.28
C LEU A 844 26.96 -43.70 14.24
N LEU A 845 25.85 -43.06 13.87
CA LEU A 845 25.27 -41.97 14.63
C LEU A 845 23.75 -41.91 14.50
N ASP A 846 23.05 -41.82 15.63
CA ASP A 846 21.59 -41.71 15.72
C ASP A 846 21.01 -40.51 14.96
N TRP A 847 21.83 -39.49 14.67
CA TRP A 847 21.47 -38.35 13.83
C TRP A 847 20.87 -38.73 12.47
N TYR A 848 21.28 -39.89 11.93
CA TYR A 848 20.85 -40.40 10.62
C TYR A 848 19.78 -41.50 10.72
N LYS A 849 19.31 -41.85 11.93
CA LYS A 849 18.27 -42.86 12.13
C LYS A 849 16.89 -42.23 12.15
N TRP A 850 15.98 -42.78 11.37
CA TRP A 850 14.62 -42.24 11.24
C TRP A 850 13.86 -42.21 12.57
N GLU A 851 14.01 -43.21 13.42
CA GLU A 851 13.25 -43.33 14.67
C GLU A 851 13.90 -42.64 15.89
N SER A 852 15.18 -42.29 15.82
CA SER A 852 15.96 -41.86 17.00
C SER A 852 16.77 -40.57 16.83
N CYS A 853 16.71 -39.93 15.66
CA CYS A 853 17.27 -38.58 15.50
C CYS A 853 16.56 -37.58 16.44
N PRO A 854 17.19 -36.43 16.77
CA PRO A 854 16.61 -35.45 17.70
C PRO A 854 15.19 -35.03 17.33
N ARG A 855 14.94 -34.73 16.05
CA ARG A 855 13.61 -34.30 15.57
C ARG A 855 12.55 -35.40 15.68
N ALA A 856 12.91 -36.66 15.38
CA ALA A 856 12.02 -37.80 15.56
C ALA A 856 11.59 -37.95 17.02
N LYS A 857 12.54 -37.83 17.95
CA LYS A 857 12.30 -37.91 19.40
C LYS A 857 11.42 -36.75 19.90
N ILE A 858 11.70 -35.51 19.46
CA ILE A 858 10.88 -34.34 19.81
C ILE A 858 9.46 -34.48 19.26
N PHE A 859 9.29 -34.85 17.99
CA PHE A 859 7.96 -35.08 17.42
C PHE A 859 7.22 -36.17 18.19
N LYS A 860 7.85 -37.33 18.45
CA LYS A 860 7.25 -38.43 19.22
C LYS A 860 6.84 -37.99 20.63
N ARG A 861 7.65 -37.16 21.29
CA ARG A 861 7.35 -36.61 22.62
C ARG A 861 6.20 -35.63 22.57
N ASP A 862 6.17 -34.70 21.61
CA ASP A 862 5.35 -33.48 21.72
C ASP A 862 4.17 -33.39 20.74
N HIS A 863 4.06 -34.26 19.72
CA HIS A 863 3.00 -34.14 18.71
C HIS A 863 1.59 -34.17 19.30
N HIS A 864 1.37 -34.88 20.41
CA HIS A 864 0.07 -34.96 21.07
C HIS A 864 -0.40 -33.65 21.71
N LYS A 865 0.52 -32.69 21.95
CA LYS A 865 0.21 -31.34 22.46
C LYS A 865 -0.43 -30.46 21.37
N VAL A 866 -0.34 -30.85 20.11
CA VAL A 866 -0.92 -30.14 18.97
C VAL A 866 -2.40 -30.46 18.83
N ILE A 867 -3.23 -29.50 19.18
CA ILE A 867 -4.70 -29.60 19.15
C ILE A 867 -5.36 -28.52 18.27
N ASN A 868 -4.61 -27.49 17.89
CA ASN A 868 -5.05 -26.37 17.05
C ASN A 868 -3.86 -25.74 16.33
N LEU A 869 -4.11 -24.75 15.46
CA LEU A 869 -3.06 -24.08 14.69
C LEU A 869 -2.02 -23.35 15.56
N ASP A 870 -2.38 -22.85 16.74
CA ASP A 870 -1.45 -22.13 17.62
C ASP A 870 -0.48 -23.09 18.31
N THR A 871 -0.98 -24.25 18.76
CA THR A 871 -0.13 -25.32 19.33
C THR A 871 0.70 -26.01 18.26
N LEU A 872 0.19 -26.12 17.02
CA LEU A 872 0.96 -26.54 15.85
C LEU A 872 2.12 -25.58 15.58
N GLN A 873 1.84 -24.28 15.51
CA GLN A 873 2.84 -23.24 15.33
C GLN A 873 3.92 -23.32 16.41
N LYS A 874 3.54 -23.47 17.68
CA LYS A 874 4.48 -23.59 18.80
C LYS A 874 5.43 -24.78 18.63
N LEU A 875 4.90 -25.96 18.29
CA LEU A 875 5.74 -27.15 18.08
C LEU A 875 6.65 -26.99 16.86
N MET A 876 6.11 -26.50 15.74
CA MET A 876 6.90 -26.36 14.52
C MET A 876 8.00 -25.30 14.66
N ARG A 877 7.78 -24.25 15.47
CA ARG A 877 8.77 -23.21 15.81
C ARG A 877 9.71 -23.59 16.96
N TYR A 878 9.53 -24.77 17.56
CA TYR A 878 10.23 -25.15 18.78
C TYR A 878 11.73 -25.27 18.56
N ASN A 879 12.47 -24.54 19.40
CA ASN A 879 13.90 -24.76 19.64
C ASN A 879 14.31 -24.23 21.02
N ASP A 880 14.56 -25.16 21.93
CA ASP A 880 15.11 -24.89 23.25
C ASP A 880 16.38 -25.72 23.50
N TYR A 881 17.29 -25.71 22.52
CA TYR A 881 18.40 -26.66 22.43
C TYR A 881 19.33 -26.74 23.65
N LYS A 882 19.39 -25.69 24.48
CA LYS A 882 20.22 -25.66 25.69
C LYS A 882 19.61 -26.47 26.84
N HIS A 883 18.29 -26.64 26.85
CA HIS A 883 17.57 -27.30 27.93
C HIS A 883 16.91 -28.61 27.49
N ASP A 884 16.65 -28.79 26.19
CA ASP A 884 16.06 -30.03 25.67
C ASP A 884 17.06 -31.20 25.73
N GLU A 885 16.63 -32.30 26.33
CA GLU A 885 17.41 -33.54 26.45
C GLU A 885 17.80 -34.14 25.08
N PHE A 886 16.96 -33.98 24.06
CA PHE A 886 17.21 -34.53 22.73
C PHE A 886 18.13 -33.66 21.88
N SER A 887 18.40 -32.43 22.31
CA SER A 887 19.36 -31.55 21.67
C SER A 887 20.80 -31.77 22.15
N LYS A 888 21.01 -32.64 23.14
CA LYS A 888 22.33 -33.00 23.66
C LYS A 888 23.12 -33.85 22.65
N CYS A 889 24.41 -33.57 22.50
CA CYS A 889 25.35 -34.37 21.71
C CYS A 889 26.66 -34.60 22.47
N LYS A 890 27.52 -35.51 21.99
CA LYS A 890 28.90 -35.68 22.50
C LYS A 890 29.80 -34.59 21.90
N CYS A 891 29.45 -33.36 22.20
CA CYS A 891 29.98 -32.14 21.62
C CYS A 891 30.37 -31.15 22.73
N ILE A 892 31.09 -30.08 22.39
CA ILE A 892 31.44 -28.99 23.29
C ILE A 892 31.01 -27.68 22.63
N PRO A 893 30.03 -26.93 23.18
CA PRO A 893 29.20 -27.27 24.34
C PRO A 893 28.32 -28.51 24.10
N PRO A 894 27.77 -29.17 25.14
CA PRO A 894 27.13 -30.50 25.05
C PRO A 894 25.71 -30.48 24.45
N TYR A 895 25.46 -29.58 23.51
CA TYR A 895 24.19 -29.40 22.82
C TYR A 895 24.41 -28.77 21.44
N SER A 896 23.45 -28.95 20.54
CA SER A 896 23.44 -28.31 19.23
C SER A 896 22.09 -27.65 18.93
N ALA A 897 22.14 -26.40 18.47
CA ALA A 897 20.96 -25.66 17.99
C ALA A 897 20.38 -26.20 16.67
N GLU A 898 21.06 -27.15 16.03
CA GLU A 898 20.57 -27.91 14.87
C GLU A 898 19.72 -29.13 15.29
N ALA A 899 19.80 -29.53 16.55
CA ALA A 899 19.12 -30.70 17.09
C ALA A 899 17.70 -30.35 17.58
N SER A 900 16.91 -29.65 16.76
CA SER A 900 15.54 -29.25 17.10
C SER A 900 14.61 -29.15 15.88
N ILE A 901 13.31 -28.94 16.08
CA ILE A 901 12.33 -28.87 14.99
C ILE A 901 12.61 -27.65 14.08
N SER A 902 12.82 -26.48 14.69
CA SER A 902 13.24 -25.26 13.99
C SER A 902 14.70 -24.93 14.32
N THR A 903 15.65 -25.28 13.46
CA THR A 903 17.09 -25.13 13.72
C THR A 903 17.61 -23.68 13.76
N ARG A 904 18.73 -23.46 14.48
CA ARG A 904 19.44 -22.17 14.62
C ARG A 904 20.97 -22.33 14.61
N GLY A 905 21.53 -22.75 13.47
CA GLY A 905 22.96 -23.01 13.31
C GLY A 905 23.87 -21.81 13.62
N ASP A 906 23.38 -20.57 13.50
CA ASP A 906 24.09 -19.35 13.89
C ASP A 906 24.38 -19.27 15.40
N LEU A 907 23.58 -19.93 16.24
CA LEU A 907 23.73 -19.86 17.70
C LEU A 907 24.72 -20.88 18.27
N ASN A 908 25.16 -21.83 17.45
CA ASN A 908 26.24 -22.74 17.81
C ASN A 908 27.57 -21.97 17.81
N PRO A 909 28.46 -22.13 18.81
CA PRO A 909 29.74 -21.43 18.82
C PRO A 909 30.67 -21.89 17.68
N PRO A 910 31.35 -20.96 16.98
CA PRO A 910 32.31 -21.30 15.90
C PRO A 910 33.49 -22.16 16.35
N ASN A 911 33.92 -21.99 17.61
CA ASN A 911 34.99 -22.77 18.22
C ASN A 911 34.49 -24.03 18.95
N GLY A 912 33.22 -24.40 18.76
CA GLY A 912 32.66 -25.62 19.32
C GLY A 912 33.20 -26.87 18.63
N THR A 913 33.21 -28.00 19.35
CA THR A 913 33.55 -29.32 18.82
C THR A 913 32.28 -30.12 18.66
N TYR A 914 32.02 -30.66 17.48
CA TYR A 914 30.78 -31.39 17.17
C TYR A 914 31.08 -32.76 16.56
N GLU A 915 30.20 -33.74 16.78
CA GLU A 915 30.39 -35.10 16.25
C GLU A 915 30.37 -35.13 14.71
N ILE A 916 29.63 -34.22 14.10
CA ILE A 916 29.58 -33.97 12.66
C ILE A 916 29.48 -32.47 12.37
N ASN A 917 30.00 -32.02 11.23
CA ASN A 917 29.95 -30.61 10.81
C ASN A 917 28.52 -30.06 10.76
N ALA A 918 27.54 -30.89 10.43
CA ALA A 918 26.15 -30.47 10.32
C ALA A 918 25.51 -30.05 11.67
N MET A 919 26.10 -30.43 12.81
CA MET A 919 25.67 -30.01 14.13
C MET A 919 26.27 -28.67 14.58
N GLY A 920 27.25 -28.15 13.84
CA GLY A 920 28.09 -27.05 14.29
C GLY A 920 27.56 -25.65 13.99
N HIS A 921 28.45 -24.66 14.08
CA HIS A 921 28.17 -23.30 13.63
C HIS A 921 28.09 -23.24 12.11
N ARG A 922 26.97 -22.77 11.57
CA ARG A 922 26.76 -22.68 10.11
C ARG A 922 25.78 -21.58 9.76
N ASN A 923 25.94 -21.04 8.55
CA ASN A 923 24.94 -20.20 7.89
C ASN A 923 23.76 -21.07 7.45
N HIS A 924 22.97 -21.49 8.41
CA HIS A 924 21.83 -22.36 8.18
C HIS A 924 20.92 -22.33 9.40
N GLY A 925 19.63 -22.39 9.15
CA GLY A 925 18.64 -22.51 10.18
C GLY A 925 17.26 -22.53 9.57
N SER A 926 16.25 -22.61 10.44
CA SER A 926 14.87 -22.45 10.01
C SER A 926 14.62 -20.99 9.63
N ILE A 927 14.02 -20.79 8.46
CA ILE A 927 13.80 -19.46 7.89
C ILE A 927 12.32 -19.07 7.85
N ASP A 928 11.43 -19.96 8.28
CA ASP A 928 10.00 -19.70 8.38
C ASP A 928 9.23 -20.74 9.23
N TYR A 929 7.92 -20.58 9.24
CA TYR A 929 6.90 -21.60 9.49
C TYR A 929 5.72 -21.38 8.53
N LYS A 930 5.11 -22.45 8.02
CA LYS A 930 3.81 -22.44 7.33
C LYS A 930 2.91 -23.53 7.88
N GLY A 931 1.64 -23.23 8.12
CA GLY A 931 0.67 -24.22 8.59
C GLY A 931 -0.76 -23.91 8.15
N THR A 932 -1.51 -24.95 7.78
CA THR A 932 -2.94 -24.85 7.49
C THR A 932 -3.73 -25.96 8.17
N ASN A 933 -5.04 -25.83 8.14
CA ASN A 933 -6.01 -26.78 8.65
C ASN A 933 -7.15 -26.95 7.64
N TYR A 934 -8.12 -27.80 7.96
CA TYR A 934 -9.26 -28.05 7.07
C TYR A 934 -10.04 -26.77 6.72
N HIS A 935 -10.20 -25.85 7.68
CA HIS A 935 -10.94 -24.61 7.47
C HIS A 935 -10.22 -23.63 6.54
N LEU A 936 -8.96 -23.30 6.83
CA LEU A 936 -8.17 -22.37 6.03
C LEU A 936 -7.91 -22.93 4.61
N PHE A 937 -7.71 -24.24 4.50
CA PHE A 937 -7.48 -24.90 3.22
C PHE A 937 -8.61 -24.68 2.19
N LYS A 938 -9.87 -24.57 2.63
CA LYS A 938 -11.01 -24.34 1.71
C LYS A 938 -10.85 -23.10 0.83
N ASN A 939 -10.14 -22.09 1.34
CA ASN A 939 -9.83 -20.86 0.60
C ASN A 939 -8.35 -20.79 0.17
N LEU A 940 -7.64 -21.93 0.20
CA LEU A 940 -6.19 -22.05 0.00
C LEU A 940 -5.40 -21.06 0.87
N ARG A 941 -5.83 -20.87 2.12
CA ARG A 941 -5.18 -20.00 3.10
C ARG A 941 -4.30 -20.81 4.04
N PHE A 942 -3.34 -20.13 4.65
CA PHE A 942 -2.45 -20.70 5.65
C PHE A 942 -1.87 -19.60 6.54
N LYS A 943 -1.44 -19.99 7.73
CA LYS A 943 -0.62 -19.16 8.62
C LYS A 943 0.85 -19.27 8.22
N ALA A 944 1.57 -18.15 8.23
CA ALA A 944 2.98 -18.07 7.90
C ALA A 944 3.73 -17.19 8.90
N TRP A 945 4.95 -17.57 9.24
CA TRP A 945 5.84 -16.79 10.10
C TRP A 945 7.20 -16.68 9.44
N GLY A 946 7.64 -15.47 9.09
CA GLY A 946 8.93 -15.25 8.42
C GLY A 946 10.10 -15.16 9.41
N GLY A 947 11.22 -15.81 9.07
CA GLY A 947 12.49 -15.72 9.80
C GLY A 947 12.70 -16.80 10.88
N PRO A 948 13.89 -16.79 11.53
CA PRO A 948 14.27 -17.82 12.50
C PRO A 948 13.52 -17.78 13.83
N PRO A 949 13.45 -18.88 14.61
CA PRO A 949 12.84 -18.93 15.95
C PRO A 949 13.57 -18.02 16.94
N TYR A 950 12.81 -17.26 17.73
CA TYR A 950 13.32 -16.31 18.73
C TYR A 950 12.59 -16.39 20.08
N ASP A 951 11.81 -17.43 20.33
CA ASP A 951 11.23 -17.67 21.66
C ASP A 951 11.41 -19.16 21.97
N PRO A 952 12.27 -19.54 22.94
CA PRO A 952 13.00 -18.70 23.91
C PRO A 952 14.36 -18.13 23.42
N LEU A 953 14.69 -18.29 22.13
CA LEU A 953 16.02 -17.96 21.58
C LEU A 953 16.23 -16.45 21.33
N PRO A 954 17.47 -15.93 21.23
CA PRO A 954 17.66 -14.54 20.81
C PRO A 954 17.17 -14.29 19.38
N VAL A 955 16.59 -13.11 19.14
CA VAL A 955 16.18 -12.64 17.81
C VAL A 955 17.37 -12.65 16.86
N PHE A 956 17.18 -13.21 15.65
CA PHE A 956 18.20 -13.15 14.61
C PHE A 956 18.31 -11.72 14.07
N SER A 957 19.55 -11.21 13.99
CA SER A 957 19.84 -9.93 13.35
C SER A 957 21.13 -10.00 12.56
N TRP A 958 21.10 -9.48 11.33
CA TRP A 958 22.28 -9.28 10.49
C TRP A 958 23.32 -8.34 11.12
N ALA A 959 22.91 -7.46 12.05
CA ALA A 959 23.83 -6.56 12.74
C ALA A 959 24.62 -7.22 13.86
N THR A 960 24.10 -8.31 14.45
CA THR A 960 24.70 -8.97 15.62
C THR A 960 25.20 -10.38 15.34
N THR A 961 24.77 -10.99 14.24
CA THR A 961 25.26 -12.29 13.80
C THR A 961 26.71 -12.21 13.32
N ASN A 962 27.46 -13.27 13.51
CA ASN A 962 28.79 -13.47 12.94
C ASN A 962 28.74 -14.16 11.57
N ILE A 963 27.55 -14.52 11.07
CA ILE A 963 27.35 -15.07 9.73
C ILE A 963 27.62 -13.98 8.68
N GLN A 964 28.59 -14.23 7.80
CA GLN A 964 28.91 -13.35 6.68
C GLN A 964 28.24 -13.85 5.40
N ALA A 965 27.20 -13.15 4.95
CA ALA A 965 26.52 -13.43 3.70
C ALA A 965 25.92 -12.14 3.11
N LYS A 966 25.78 -12.09 1.78
CA LYS A 966 25.03 -11.03 1.11
C LYS A 966 23.55 -11.15 1.47
N HIS A 967 22.91 -10.04 1.84
CA HIS A 967 21.52 -10.04 2.28
C HIS A 967 20.76 -8.81 1.76
N TYR A 968 20.98 -8.48 0.48
CA TYR A 968 20.26 -7.40 -0.19
C TYR A 968 18.76 -7.61 -0.08
N GLY A 969 18.02 -6.53 0.18
CA GLY A 969 16.56 -6.55 0.29
C GLY A 969 16.00 -7.11 1.60
N GLN A 970 16.85 -7.66 2.48
CA GLN A 970 16.41 -8.23 3.75
C GLN A 970 16.37 -7.20 4.89
N PRO A 971 15.42 -7.35 5.84
CA PRO A 971 15.40 -6.62 7.09
C PRO A 971 16.61 -6.94 7.96
N THR A 972 17.17 -5.96 8.67
CA THR A 972 18.31 -6.17 9.58
C THR A 972 17.93 -7.00 10.81
N VAL A 973 16.70 -6.90 11.30
CA VAL A 973 16.21 -7.60 12.49
C VAL A 973 15.00 -8.45 12.10
N TRP A 974 15.04 -9.75 12.42
CA TRP A 974 14.01 -10.73 12.07
C TRP A 974 13.10 -11.04 13.27
N GLN A 975 12.33 -10.03 13.68
CA GLN A 975 11.37 -10.13 14.80
C GLN A 975 9.93 -9.98 14.31
N PHE A 976 9.53 -10.83 13.36
CA PHE A 976 8.18 -10.80 12.81
C PHE A 976 7.19 -11.54 13.69
N LYS A 977 5.90 -11.25 13.50
CA LYS A 977 4.79 -12.03 14.05
C LYS A 977 4.23 -12.97 12.98
N GLU A 978 3.51 -13.99 13.41
CA GLU A 978 2.70 -14.81 12.51
C GLU A 978 1.69 -13.95 11.76
N ILE A 979 1.47 -14.26 10.48
CA ILE A 979 0.41 -13.71 9.64
C ILE A 979 -0.45 -14.83 9.08
N GLU A 980 -1.72 -14.53 8.81
CA GLU A 980 -2.59 -15.41 8.02
C GLU A 980 -2.75 -14.83 6.62
N THR A 981 -2.67 -15.66 5.58
CA THR A 981 -2.86 -15.20 4.21
C THR A 981 -4.32 -14.78 3.96
N GLN A 982 -4.50 -13.58 3.43
CA GLN A 982 -5.79 -13.03 3.01
C GLN A 982 -5.73 -12.71 1.51
N TRP A 983 -6.24 -13.63 0.70
CA TRP A 983 -6.25 -13.47 -0.76
C TRP A 983 -7.44 -12.62 -1.21
N GLU A 984 -7.19 -11.62 -2.04
CA GLU A 984 -8.25 -10.89 -2.76
C GLU A 984 -8.84 -11.72 -3.89
N THR A 985 -8.05 -12.61 -4.47
CA THR A 985 -8.47 -13.51 -5.52
C THR A 985 -9.45 -14.55 -4.96
N VAL A 986 -10.70 -14.48 -5.41
CA VAL A 986 -11.77 -15.37 -4.95
C VAL A 986 -11.77 -16.67 -5.75
N LEU A 987 -11.89 -17.80 -5.04
CA LEU A 987 -12.16 -19.09 -5.66
C LEU A 987 -13.65 -19.23 -5.95
N PRO A 988 -14.03 -19.77 -7.12
CA PRO A 988 -15.42 -19.95 -7.52
C PRO A 988 -16.15 -21.02 -6.70
#